data_AF-A0A059BD40-F1
#
_entry.id   AF-A0A059BD40-F1
#
_cell.length_a   1.000
_cell.length_b   1.000
_cell.length_c   1.000
_cell.angle_alpha   90.00
_cell.angle_beta   90.00
_cell.angle_gamma   90.00
#
_symmetry.space_group_name_H-M   'P 1'
#
loop_
_entity.id
_entity.type
_entity.pdbx_description
1 polymer ?
#
loop_
_entity_poly.entity_id
_entity_poly.type
_entity_poly.pdbx_seq_one_letter_code
_entity_poly.pdbx_strand_id
1 'polypeptide(L)'
;TKAWEVDTLRGHMNNVSCVMFHAKQDIIVSNSEDKSIRIWDATKRTGIQTFRREHDRFWILSAHPEMNLLAAGHDSGMIVFKLERERPAFAVSGDIIFYTKERFLRCYEFSSQRDTQVIPIRRPGSTSLNQSPKTLSYSPTENAVLICSDVDGGSYELYVIPKDSAGRGDSGQEAKRGTGGSAVFVARNRFAVLDKSSNQVLVKNLKNEIVKKSGLPFPADAIFYAGTGNLLCRAEDRVYIFDLQQRLVIGDLQTPFIKYVVWSNDMESVALLSKHAIVIASKKLVHQCTLHETIRVKSGAWDDNGVFIYTTLNHIKYCLPNGDSGIIRTLDVPIYITKVSGNTIFCLDRDGKNRAIVIDATEYVFKLSLLRKRYDHVMSMIRNSQLCGQAMIAYLQQKGFPEVALHFVKDERTRFNLALESGNIQIAVASAKEIDERDHWYRLGVEALRQGNAGIVEYAYQRTKNFERLSFLYLITGNMDKLTKMLKIAEVKNDVMGQFHNALYLGDVRERIKILENAGHLPLAYITATTHGLQDVAERLAAELGDSVPSLPEGKQPSLLMPPMPVMCGGDWPLLRVMKGIFEGGLDNVGRGTAHEEEEEVEGDWGDELDMVDVNGLANGDVTAIMEDGEVGEENEEEGGWDLEDLELPPEAETPRASVNAHSAVFVAPTPGMPVSQIWTQRSSLAAEHAAAGNFDTAMRLLNRQLGIRNFIPLRSMFLDLHTGSHTYLRAFSSAPVVSLAVERGWNESASPNVRGPPALVYNFSQMEEKLRAGYRATTAGKFTEALRLFLSILHTIPLIVVESRREVDEVKELIVIVKEYVLGLQMELKRREIRDDPVRQQELAAYFTHCNLQMPHLRLALLNAMTVCYKAKNLATAANFARRLLETNPTVENQAKMARQVLQAAERNMIDASELNYDFRNPFVVCGATYVPIYRGQKDVSCPYCSSRFVPSQEGQLCTVCDLAVVGADASGLLCSPSQVR
;
A
#
# COMPACT_ATOMS: atom_id res chain seq x y z
N THR A 1 29.57 79.03 -2.40
CA THR A 1 29.35 78.44 -1.06
C THR A 1 30.56 77.58 -0.73
N LYS A 2 31.27 77.86 0.36
CA LYS A 2 32.41 77.02 0.80
C LYS A 2 31.83 75.73 1.37
N ALA A 3 31.95 74.62 0.65
CA ALA A 3 31.70 73.31 1.22
C ALA A 3 32.83 73.02 2.22
N TRP A 4 32.49 72.86 3.49
CA TRP A 4 33.40 72.40 4.53
C TRP A 4 33.25 70.89 4.66
N GLU A 5 34.38 70.20 4.83
CA GLU A 5 34.40 68.77 5.12
C GLU A 5 33.67 68.52 6.45
N VAL A 6 32.60 67.71 6.41
CA VAL A 6 31.85 67.33 7.63
C VAL A 6 32.59 66.22 8.37
N ASP A 7 33.10 65.22 7.65
CA ASP A 7 33.90 64.11 8.21
C ASP A 7 34.55 63.27 7.09
N THR A 8 35.50 62.40 7.46
CA THR A 8 36.17 61.42 6.57
C THR A 8 36.02 59.99 7.11
N LEU A 9 35.28 59.13 6.40
CA LEU A 9 35.13 57.69 6.70
C LEU A 9 36.26 56.88 6.06
N ARG A 10 37.19 56.34 6.85
CA ARG A 10 38.35 55.56 6.35
C ARG A 10 38.12 54.06 6.47
N GLY A 11 38.39 53.31 5.40
CA GLY A 11 38.44 51.85 5.48
C GLY A 11 38.48 51.08 4.16
N HIS A 12 38.02 51.64 3.05
CA HIS A 12 38.20 50.99 1.74
C HIS A 12 39.68 50.96 1.33
N MET A 13 40.10 49.87 0.69
CA MET A 13 41.50 49.61 0.32
C MET A 13 41.82 49.97 -1.14
N ASN A 14 40.82 50.41 -1.90
CA ASN A 14 40.92 50.81 -3.29
C ASN A 14 39.86 51.89 -3.58
N ASN A 15 39.76 52.35 -4.83
CA ASN A 15 38.79 53.35 -5.27
C ASN A 15 37.37 53.03 -4.75
N VAL A 16 36.72 54.04 -4.18
CA VAL A 16 35.31 53.97 -3.76
C VAL A 16 34.46 54.38 -4.95
N SER A 17 33.74 53.43 -5.53
CA SER A 17 33.01 53.64 -6.79
C SER A 17 31.70 54.41 -6.59
N CYS A 18 31.00 54.15 -5.48
CA CYS A 18 29.71 54.73 -5.16
C CYS A 18 29.51 54.81 -3.64
N VAL A 19 28.79 55.83 -3.19
CA VAL A 19 28.36 56.02 -1.80
C VAL A 19 26.93 56.56 -1.80
N MET A 20 26.08 56.06 -0.89
CA MET A 20 24.71 56.53 -0.73
C MET A 20 24.28 56.55 0.74
N PHE A 21 23.37 57.46 1.06
CA PHE A 21 22.59 57.39 2.30
C PHE A 21 21.43 56.42 2.15
N HIS A 22 21.20 55.57 3.15
CA HIS A 22 20.02 54.72 3.14
C HIS A 22 18.76 55.56 3.39
N ALA A 23 17.70 55.33 2.61
CA ALA A 23 16.51 56.20 2.60
C ALA A 23 15.74 56.23 3.94
N LYS A 24 15.82 55.17 4.74
CA LYS A 24 15.06 55.01 6.00
C LYS A 24 15.90 54.85 7.27
N GLN A 25 17.20 54.59 7.13
CA GLN A 25 18.05 54.23 8.26
C GLN A 25 19.22 55.22 8.32
N ASP A 26 19.70 55.53 9.51
CA ASP A 26 20.84 56.42 9.73
C ASP A 26 22.17 55.73 9.42
N ILE A 27 22.30 55.23 8.19
CA ILE A 27 23.47 54.52 7.71
C ILE A 27 23.87 54.99 6.32
N ILE A 28 25.15 54.83 6.03
CA ILE A 28 25.75 55.10 4.72
C ILE A 28 26.22 53.76 4.15
N VAL A 29 25.96 53.52 2.88
CA VAL A 29 26.44 52.33 2.17
C VAL A 29 27.39 52.77 1.08
N SER A 30 28.60 52.22 1.06
CA SER A 30 29.61 52.47 0.02
C SER A 30 30.05 51.17 -0.61
N ASN A 31 30.45 51.22 -1.87
CA ASN A 31 31.08 50.10 -2.56
C ASN A 31 32.43 50.51 -3.14
N SER A 32 33.28 49.53 -3.40
CA SER A 32 34.65 49.80 -3.84
C SER A 32 35.19 48.71 -4.76
N GLU A 33 36.20 49.11 -5.53
CA GLU A 33 37.09 48.22 -6.27
C GLU A 33 37.94 47.32 -5.37
N ASP A 34 37.91 47.50 -4.04
CA ASP A 34 38.51 46.56 -3.08
C ASP A 34 37.71 45.26 -2.90
N LYS A 35 36.63 45.14 -3.69
CA LYS A 35 35.70 44.02 -3.76
C LYS A 35 34.77 43.96 -2.54
N SER A 36 34.56 45.09 -1.87
CA SER A 36 33.69 45.19 -0.71
C SER A 36 32.59 46.23 -0.84
N ILE A 37 31.49 45.95 -0.15
CA ILE A 37 30.44 46.90 0.21
C ILE A 37 30.58 47.14 1.71
N ARG A 38 30.73 48.40 2.13
CA ARG A 38 30.82 48.78 3.53
C ARG A 38 29.56 49.54 3.95
N ILE A 39 29.12 49.27 5.16
CA ILE A 39 28.00 49.94 5.80
C ILE A 39 28.55 50.70 6.99
N TRP A 40 28.20 51.97 7.09
CA TRP A 40 28.70 52.92 8.07
C TRP A 40 27.56 53.51 8.88
N ASP A 41 27.81 53.79 10.15
CA ASP A 41 26.89 54.52 11.01
C ASP A 41 26.95 56.00 10.62
N ALA A 42 25.84 56.58 10.18
CA ALA A 42 25.81 57.99 9.77
C ALA A 42 26.01 58.94 10.97
N THR A 43 25.65 58.51 12.19
CA THR A 43 25.81 59.30 13.41
C THR A 43 27.18 59.11 14.05
N LYS A 44 27.63 57.86 14.21
CA LYS A 44 28.90 57.55 14.87
C LYS A 44 30.11 57.60 13.94
N ARG A 45 29.89 57.61 12.63
CA ARG A 45 30.96 57.74 11.62
C ARG A 45 31.94 56.56 11.64
N THR A 46 31.46 55.40 12.08
CA THR A 46 32.23 54.16 12.18
C THR A 46 31.70 53.11 11.21
N GLY A 47 32.60 52.22 10.75
CA GLY A 47 32.21 51.06 9.95
C GLY A 47 31.45 50.03 10.79
N ILE A 48 30.24 49.67 10.36
CA ILE A 48 29.37 48.69 11.02
C ILE A 48 29.63 47.30 10.46
N GLN A 49 29.61 47.16 9.13
CA GLN A 49 29.69 45.87 8.46
C GLN A 49 30.40 46.01 7.12
N THR A 50 31.18 44.99 6.77
CA THR A 50 31.84 44.88 5.47
C THR A 50 31.43 43.56 4.82
N PHE A 51 30.83 43.65 3.63
CA PHE A 51 30.52 42.51 2.78
C PHE A 51 31.57 42.44 1.68
N ARG A 52 32.24 41.30 1.50
CA ARG A 52 33.31 41.14 0.51
C ARG A 52 33.02 39.96 -0.41
N ARG A 53 33.32 40.11 -1.71
CA ARG A 53 33.20 39.05 -2.72
C ARG A 53 34.51 38.90 -3.47
N GLU A 54 35.21 37.77 -3.31
CA GLU A 54 36.64 37.68 -3.67
C GLU A 54 36.99 37.92 -5.15
N HIS A 55 36.04 37.74 -6.07
CA HIS A 55 36.30 37.81 -7.51
C HIS A 55 35.63 39.00 -8.21
N ASP A 56 34.92 39.87 -7.49
CA ASP A 56 34.05 40.87 -8.09
C ASP A 56 34.30 42.26 -7.48
N ARG A 57 34.72 43.23 -8.30
CA ARG A 57 34.72 44.64 -7.90
C ARG A 57 33.32 45.21 -8.02
N PHE A 58 32.97 46.14 -7.14
CA PHE A 58 31.67 46.79 -7.16
C PHE A 58 31.77 48.20 -7.75
N TRP A 59 30.80 48.55 -8.59
CA TRP A 59 30.82 49.78 -9.39
C TRP A 59 29.70 50.74 -9.02
N ILE A 60 28.51 50.21 -8.78
CA ILE A 60 27.31 50.99 -8.55
C ILE A 60 26.46 50.40 -7.42
N LEU A 61 25.77 51.25 -6.69
CA LEU A 61 24.76 50.88 -5.72
C LEU A 61 23.45 51.60 -6.03
N SER A 62 22.33 50.96 -5.72
CA SER A 62 21.01 51.58 -5.71
C SER A 62 20.18 51.01 -4.56
N ALA A 63 19.52 51.87 -3.79
CA ALA A 63 18.53 51.47 -2.79
C ALA A 63 17.12 51.66 -3.36
N HIS A 64 16.21 50.77 -3.01
CA HIS A 64 14.80 50.98 -3.28
C HIS A 64 14.25 52.07 -2.32
N PRO A 65 13.40 53.01 -2.78
CA PRO A 65 12.91 54.11 -1.94
C PRO A 65 12.06 53.64 -0.75
N GLU A 66 11.19 52.63 -0.97
CA GLU A 66 10.28 52.14 0.08
C GLU A 66 10.64 50.77 0.69
N MET A 67 10.97 49.78 -0.13
CA MET A 67 11.33 48.44 0.31
C MET A 67 12.77 48.36 0.84
N ASN A 68 13.01 47.50 1.83
CA ASN A 68 14.34 47.15 2.32
C ASN A 68 15.05 46.23 1.31
N LEU A 69 15.44 46.80 0.17
CA LEU A 69 16.16 46.16 -0.94
C LEU A 69 17.27 47.10 -1.42
N LEU A 70 18.49 46.58 -1.47
CA LEU A 70 19.62 47.24 -2.08
C LEU A 70 20.15 46.39 -3.22
N ALA A 71 20.48 47.03 -4.33
CA ALA A 71 21.13 46.43 -5.47
C ALA A 71 22.57 46.94 -5.56
N ALA A 72 23.51 46.04 -5.85
CA ALA A 72 24.90 46.37 -6.13
C ALA A 72 25.33 45.74 -7.46
N GLY A 73 25.80 46.58 -8.39
CA GLY A 73 26.40 46.13 -9.64
C GLY A 73 27.89 45.84 -9.44
N HIS A 74 28.34 44.72 -9.98
CA HIS A 74 29.72 44.23 -9.90
C HIS A 74 30.19 43.66 -11.24
N ASP A 75 31.47 43.32 -11.36
CA ASP A 75 32.08 42.82 -12.61
C ASP A 75 31.25 41.72 -13.31
N SER A 76 30.83 40.70 -12.56
CA SER A 76 30.06 39.56 -13.11
C SER A 76 28.53 39.76 -13.17
N GLY A 77 27.99 40.94 -12.86
CA GLY A 77 26.54 41.20 -12.91
C GLY A 77 26.01 42.09 -11.79
N MET A 78 24.92 41.66 -11.14
CA MET A 78 24.32 42.40 -10.02
C MET A 78 23.87 41.48 -8.90
N ILE A 79 23.88 42.01 -7.67
CA ILE A 79 23.28 41.36 -6.51
C ILE A 79 22.19 42.24 -5.92
N VAL A 80 21.09 41.63 -5.47
CA VAL A 80 20.05 42.31 -4.69
C VAL A 80 19.98 41.66 -3.31
N PHE A 81 20.14 42.46 -2.26
CA PHE A 81 20.20 41.99 -0.88
C PHE A 81 19.37 42.89 0.05
N LYS A 82 19.14 42.42 1.27
CA LYS A 82 18.44 43.15 2.33
C LYS A 82 19.40 43.45 3.47
N LEU A 83 19.30 44.63 4.04
CA LEU A 83 20.12 45.02 5.17
C LEU A 83 19.56 44.55 6.50
N GLU A 84 18.23 44.52 6.63
CA GLU A 84 17.56 44.01 7.84
C GLU A 84 16.59 42.85 7.57
N ARG A 85 16.29 42.10 8.62
CA ARG A 85 15.22 41.10 8.59
C ARG A 85 13.86 41.79 8.79
N GLU A 86 12.97 41.67 7.79
CA GLU A 86 11.61 42.23 7.84
C GLU A 86 10.61 41.41 8.68
N ARG A 87 10.93 40.16 9.06
CA ARG A 87 10.00 39.31 9.83
C ARG A 87 10.13 39.62 11.32
N PRO A 88 9.08 40.13 12.00
CA PRO A 88 9.11 40.34 13.44
C PRO A 88 9.22 39.01 14.20
N ALA A 89 9.90 39.01 15.34
CA ALA A 89 9.80 37.92 16.29
C ALA A 89 8.50 38.06 17.10
N PHE A 90 7.73 36.98 17.15
CA PHE A 90 6.46 36.93 17.86
C PHE A 90 6.25 35.55 18.50
N ALA A 91 5.39 35.50 19.52
CA ALA A 91 4.81 34.28 20.06
C ALA A 91 3.33 34.50 20.36
N VAL A 92 2.52 33.48 20.09
CA VAL A 92 1.08 33.49 20.33
C VAL A 92 0.79 32.63 21.55
N SER A 93 -0.11 33.11 22.41
CA SER A 93 -0.62 32.37 23.56
C SER A 93 -2.09 32.67 23.76
N GLY A 94 -2.94 31.72 23.40
CA GLY A 94 -4.39 31.88 23.50
C GLY A 94 -4.89 33.02 22.62
N ASP A 95 -5.45 34.07 23.25
CA ASP A 95 -5.99 35.24 22.55
C ASP A 95 -5.00 36.42 22.42
N ILE A 96 -3.77 36.24 22.88
CA ILE A 96 -2.78 37.31 22.93
C ILE A 96 -1.57 36.95 22.06
N ILE A 97 -1.03 37.94 21.37
CA ILE A 97 0.27 37.86 20.70
C ILE A 97 1.25 38.86 21.32
N PHE A 98 2.43 38.34 21.65
CA PHE A 98 3.58 39.15 21.98
C PHE A 98 4.47 39.25 20.75
N TYR A 99 4.82 40.46 20.35
CA TYR A 99 5.69 40.68 19.21
C TYR A 99 6.64 41.85 19.44
N THR A 100 7.76 41.80 18.74
CA THR A 100 8.81 42.82 18.83
C THR A 100 8.64 43.80 17.69
N LYS A 101 8.56 45.09 18.02
CA LYS A 101 8.52 46.16 17.04
C LYS A 101 9.35 47.33 17.55
N GLU A 102 10.32 47.75 16.73
CA GLU A 102 11.30 48.78 17.08
C GLU A 102 12.03 48.40 18.39
N ARG A 103 11.88 49.21 19.44
CA ARG A 103 12.47 49.01 20.77
C ARG A 103 11.50 48.36 21.76
N PHE A 104 10.25 48.08 21.40
CA PHE A 104 9.26 47.66 22.39
C PHE A 104 8.79 46.22 22.15
N LEU A 105 8.64 45.49 23.25
CA LEU A 105 7.77 44.33 23.30
C LEU A 105 6.33 44.84 23.36
N ARG A 106 5.54 44.53 22.34
CA ARG A 106 4.13 44.87 22.25
C ARG A 106 3.28 43.63 22.50
N CYS A 107 2.11 43.85 23.10
CA CYS A 107 1.08 42.86 23.36
C CYS A 107 -0.18 43.29 22.63
N TYR A 108 -0.68 42.42 21.76
CA TYR A 108 -1.93 42.63 21.05
C TYR A 108 -2.92 41.53 21.39
N GLU A 109 -4.13 41.93 21.73
CA GLU A 109 -5.24 41.03 22.05
C GLU A 109 -6.17 40.92 20.83
N PHE A 110 -6.43 39.70 20.35
CA PHE A 110 -7.16 39.52 19.08
C PHE A 110 -8.63 39.91 19.20
N SER A 111 -9.28 39.60 20.33
CA SER A 111 -10.69 39.91 20.58
C SER A 111 -10.96 41.42 20.69
N SER A 112 -10.16 42.15 21.46
CA SER A 112 -10.34 43.59 21.68
C SER A 112 -9.64 44.46 20.63
N GLN A 113 -8.78 43.87 19.79
CA GLN A 113 -7.90 44.55 18.83
C GLN A 113 -7.03 45.65 19.47
N ARG A 114 -6.76 45.53 20.78
CA ARG A 114 -5.97 46.51 21.53
C ARG A 114 -4.49 46.19 21.42
N ASP A 115 -3.71 47.15 20.93
CA ASP A 115 -2.24 47.08 20.88
C ASP A 115 -1.64 47.88 22.06
N THR A 116 -0.85 47.22 22.90
CA THR A 116 -0.25 47.81 24.11
C THR A 116 1.26 47.63 24.12
N GLN A 117 1.97 48.67 24.56
CA GLN A 117 3.41 48.60 24.80
C GLN A 117 3.65 48.04 26.20
N VAL A 118 4.45 46.97 26.30
CA VAL A 118 4.63 46.23 27.55
C VAL A 118 5.97 46.59 28.19
N ILE A 119 7.08 46.28 27.50
CA ILE A 119 8.44 46.48 28.03
C ILE A 119 9.35 47.09 26.94
N PRO A 120 10.17 48.09 27.27
CA PRO A 120 11.26 48.52 26.41
C PRO A 120 12.39 47.48 26.40
N ILE A 121 12.72 47.00 25.22
CA ILE A 121 13.87 46.13 24.94
C ILE A 121 15.12 47.00 24.84
N ARG A 122 16.29 46.48 25.24
CA ARG A 122 17.54 47.23 25.13
C ARG A 122 17.87 47.48 23.65
N ARG A 123 18.28 48.71 23.30
CA ARG A 123 19.10 48.92 22.09
C ARG A 123 20.45 48.26 22.35
N PRO A 124 20.89 47.29 21.55
CA PRO A 124 22.29 46.89 21.64
C PRO A 124 23.11 48.10 21.15
N GLY A 125 24.23 48.38 21.81
CA GLY A 125 25.07 49.52 21.44
C GLY A 125 25.44 49.46 19.96
N SER A 126 25.23 50.56 19.22
CA SER A 126 25.28 50.53 17.74
C SER A 126 26.67 50.14 17.22
N THR A 127 26.79 48.87 16.85
CA THR A 127 27.97 48.37 16.14
C THR A 127 27.64 47.24 15.15
N SER A 128 26.41 46.71 15.10
CA SER A 128 26.02 45.75 14.06
C SER A 128 24.63 46.01 13.48
N LEU A 129 24.49 45.93 12.16
CA LEU A 129 23.22 45.82 11.45
C LEU A 129 22.62 44.41 11.70
N ASN A 130 21.29 44.24 11.64
CA ASN A 130 20.56 42.97 11.90
C ASN A 130 20.41 42.52 13.37
N GLN A 131 20.32 43.43 14.34
CA GLN A 131 20.13 43.05 15.76
C GLN A 131 18.67 42.80 16.17
N SER A 132 17.72 42.84 15.22
CA SER A 132 16.31 42.56 15.50
C SER A 132 16.17 41.16 16.13
N PRO A 133 15.40 41.01 17.21
CA PRO A 133 15.08 39.70 17.78
C PRO A 133 14.69 38.67 16.72
N LYS A 134 15.26 37.47 16.79
CA LYS A 134 15.01 36.42 15.80
C LYS A 134 13.85 35.52 16.16
N THR A 135 13.74 35.15 17.43
CA THR A 135 12.71 34.27 17.97
C THR A 135 12.25 34.79 19.31
N LEU A 136 10.98 34.54 19.61
CA LEU A 136 10.35 34.90 20.87
C LEU A 136 9.65 33.66 21.41
N SER A 137 9.79 33.40 22.71
CA SER A 137 9.08 32.33 23.42
C SER A 137 8.42 32.94 24.66
N TYR A 138 7.17 32.58 24.92
CA TYR A 138 6.39 33.11 26.03
C TYR A 138 5.88 31.98 26.92
N SER A 139 5.92 32.19 28.24
CA SER A 139 5.36 31.29 29.26
C SER A 139 4.19 31.97 29.97
N PRO A 140 2.95 31.46 29.81
CA PRO A 140 1.76 32.07 30.42
C PRO A 140 1.73 32.02 31.94
N THR A 141 2.35 31.00 32.56
CA THR A 141 2.20 30.75 34.01
C THR A 141 2.88 31.81 34.87
N GLU A 142 4.07 32.22 34.44
CA GLU A 142 4.92 33.18 35.15
C GLU A 142 5.00 34.52 34.40
N ASN A 143 4.18 34.67 33.35
CA ASN A 143 4.13 35.84 32.49
C ASN A 143 5.53 36.27 32.01
N ALA A 144 6.33 35.33 31.51
CA ALA A 144 7.73 35.57 31.17
C ALA A 144 7.98 35.40 29.67
N VAL A 145 8.86 36.23 29.11
CA VAL A 145 9.23 36.24 27.69
C VAL A 145 10.73 36.03 27.54
N LEU A 146 11.11 35.12 26.65
CA LEU A 146 12.47 34.92 26.16
C LEU A 146 12.58 35.49 24.77
N ILE A 147 13.58 36.35 24.58
CA ILE A 147 13.90 36.98 23.29
C ILE A 147 15.30 36.53 22.91
N CYS A 148 15.43 35.87 21.76
CA CYS A 148 16.75 35.43 21.25
C CYS A 148 17.20 36.34 20.10
N SER A 149 18.48 36.66 20.06
CA SER A 149 19.12 37.42 18.99
C SER A 149 20.44 36.78 18.59
N ASP A 150 20.84 36.96 17.34
CA ASP A 150 22.06 36.34 16.78
C ASP A 150 23.33 37.20 17.02
N VAL A 151 23.21 38.25 17.83
CA VAL A 151 24.35 39.10 18.22
C VAL A 151 25.40 38.28 18.97
N ASP A 152 26.68 38.54 18.68
CA ASP A 152 27.85 37.94 19.33
C ASP A 152 27.86 36.40 19.36
N GLY A 153 27.41 35.74 18.27
CA GLY A 153 27.35 34.28 18.17
C GLY A 153 26.11 33.64 18.80
N GLY A 154 25.16 34.46 19.27
CA GLY A 154 23.86 34.03 19.80
C GLY A 154 23.70 34.40 21.27
N SER A 155 22.67 35.18 21.58
CA SER A 155 22.34 35.64 22.93
C SER A 155 20.83 35.55 23.18
N TYR A 156 20.44 35.42 24.44
CA TYR A 156 19.05 35.51 24.85
C TYR A 156 18.87 36.47 26.04
N GLU A 157 17.69 37.09 26.08
CA GLU A 157 17.25 37.98 27.14
C GLU A 157 15.92 37.45 27.73
N LEU A 158 15.85 37.34 29.05
CA LEU A 158 14.67 36.94 29.80
C LEU A 158 14.04 38.17 30.46
N TYR A 159 12.77 38.39 30.14
CA TYR A 159 11.92 39.44 30.70
C TYR A 159 10.77 38.79 31.49
N VAL A 160 10.39 39.37 32.62
CA VAL A 160 9.18 38.99 33.37
C VAL A 160 8.20 40.14 33.25
N ILE A 161 7.02 39.88 32.71
CA ILE A 161 6.00 40.90 32.50
C ILE A 161 5.21 41.06 33.81
N PRO A 162 5.20 42.27 34.42
CA PRO A 162 4.41 42.52 35.61
C PRO A 162 2.91 42.34 35.34
N LYS A 163 2.19 41.64 36.24
CA LYS A 163 0.75 41.41 36.08
C LYS A 163 -0.11 42.68 36.23
N ASP A 164 0.43 43.76 36.82
CA ASP A 164 -0.33 44.96 37.21
C ASP A 164 0.01 46.25 36.43
N SER A 165 0.49 46.18 35.19
CA SER A 165 0.90 47.39 34.44
C SER A 165 0.20 47.58 33.11
N ALA A 166 -1.14 47.55 33.11
CA ALA A 166 -1.93 48.26 32.11
C ALA A 166 -1.91 49.77 32.43
N GLY A 167 -0.77 50.47 32.27
CA GLY A 167 -0.80 51.95 32.22
C GLY A 167 0.39 52.79 32.67
N ARG A 168 1.51 52.26 33.18
CA ARG A 168 2.69 53.12 33.51
C ARG A 168 4.01 52.47 33.13
N GLY A 169 4.60 52.96 32.04
CA GLY A 169 5.85 52.48 31.46
C GLY A 169 7.12 53.00 32.12
N ASP A 170 7.27 52.86 33.44
CA ASP A 170 8.50 53.30 34.10
C ASP A 170 8.92 52.46 35.33
N SER A 171 9.03 51.15 35.15
CA SER A 171 9.87 50.32 36.03
C SER A 171 10.86 49.53 35.18
N GLY A 172 12.11 50.00 35.16
CA GLY A 172 13.21 49.36 34.47
C GLY A 172 13.57 48.02 35.11
N GLN A 173 12.83 46.96 34.79
CA GLN A 173 13.25 45.62 35.12
C GLN A 173 14.40 45.24 34.19
N GLU A 174 15.60 45.09 34.75
CA GLU A 174 16.78 44.74 33.98
C GLU A 174 16.68 43.28 33.48
N ALA A 175 16.76 43.11 32.15
CA ALA A 175 16.63 41.81 31.52
C ALA A 175 17.79 40.89 31.92
N LYS A 176 17.48 39.65 32.31
CA LYS A 176 18.52 38.65 32.63
C LYS A 176 19.05 38.07 31.32
N ARG A 177 20.37 38.08 31.13
CA ARG A 177 21.02 37.73 29.85
C ARG A 177 21.82 36.45 29.94
N GLY A 178 21.98 35.77 28.82
CA GLY A 178 22.96 34.70 28.68
C GLY A 178 23.35 34.47 27.23
N THR A 179 24.41 33.70 27.04
CA THR A 179 24.86 33.21 25.73
C THR A 179 24.02 32.00 25.32
N GLY A 180 23.68 31.93 24.03
CA GLY A 180 22.86 30.86 23.44
C GLY A 180 21.92 31.40 22.38
N GLY A 181 22.10 30.95 21.13
CA GLY A 181 21.31 31.44 19.98
C GLY A 181 19.88 30.89 19.90
N SER A 182 19.48 30.00 20.80
CA SER A 182 18.13 29.42 20.84
C SER A 182 17.74 29.09 22.27
N ALA A 183 16.69 29.74 22.77
CA ALA A 183 16.14 29.55 24.10
C ALA A 183 14.61 29.42 24.06
N VAL A 184 14.08 28.42 24.75
CA VAL A 184 12.64 28.06 24.71
C VAL A 184 12.18 27.60 26.09
N PHE A 185 10.97 28.00 26.50
CA PHE A 185 10.36 27.48 27.73
C PHE A 185 10.02 25.99 27.59
N VAL A 186 10.41 25.17 28.57
CA VAL A 186 10.18 23.71 28.58
C VAL A 186 9.29 23.25 29.74
N ALA A 187 9.12 24.09 30.75
CA ALA A 187 8.19 23.89 31.85
C ALA A 187 7.80 25.25 32.43
N ARG A 188 6.84 25.26 33.36
CA ARG A 188 6.31 26.50 33.99
C ARG A 188 7.42 27.47 34.43
N ASN A 189 8.43 26.95 35.14
CA ASN A 189 9.49 27.76 35.76
C ASN A 189 10.89 27.42 35.22
N ARG A 190 10.97 26.78 34.04
CA ARG A 190 12.23 26.35 33.43
C ARG A 190 12.25 26.59 31.93
N PHE A 191 13.39 27.01 31.43
CA PHE A 191 13.65 27.14 30.00
C PHE A 191 14.94 26.43 29.62
N ALA A 192 15.01 25.98 28.39
CA ALA A 192 16.17 25.35 27.80
C ALA A 192 16.91 26.36 26.93
N VAL A 193 18.23 26.33 26.97
CA VAL A 193 19.13 27.09 26.10
C VAL A 193 20.08 26.13 25.42
N LEU A 194 20.21 26.23 24.10
CA LEU A 194 21.19 25.47 23.35
C LEU A 194 22.55 26.18 23.37
N ASP A 195 23.56 25.52 23.91
CA ASP A 195 24.95 25.90 23.73
C ASP A 195 25.55 25.13 22.55
N LYS A 196 25.71 25.84 21.43
CA LYS A 196 26.24 25.26 20.18
C LYS A 196 27.69 24.80 20.30
N SER A 197 28.49 25.46 21.14
CA SER A 197 29.93 25.22 21.24
C SER A 197 30.22 23.87 21.92
N SER A 198 29.43 23.52 22.93
CA SER A 198 29.55 22.27 23.68
C SER A 198 28.55 21.20 23.26
N ASN A 199 27.63 21.52 22.33
CA ASN A 199 26.51 20.68 21.92
C ASN A 199 25.66 20.17 23.11
N GLN A 200 25.36 21.06 24.05
CA GLN A 200 24.58 20.77 25.25
C GLN A 200 23.35 21.66 25.36
N VAL A 201 22.29 21.10 25.94
CA VAL A 201 21.12 21.86 26.38
C VAL A 201 21.27 22.18 27.86
N LEU A 202 21.30 23.48 28.16
CA LEU A 202 21.32 24.04 29.51
C LEU A 202 19.89 24.36 29.94
N VAL A 203 19.35 23.63 30.90
CA VAL A 203 18.05 23.93 31.51
C VAL A 203 18.27 24.92 32.65
N LYS A 204 17.64 26.09 32.55
CA LYS A 204 17.75 27.19 33.50
C LYS A 204 16.42 27.51 34.18
N ASN A 205 16.47 28.08 35.38
CA ASN A 205 15.30 28.63 36.09
C ASN A 205 15.03 30.09 35.69
N LEU A 206 13.93 30.70 36.17
CA LEU A 206 13.62 32.12 35.91
C LEU A 206 14.58 33.12 36.58
N LYS A 207 15.47 32.65 37.46
CA LYS A 207 16.61 33.42 37.98
C LYS A 207 17.82 33.40 37.05
N ASN A 208 17.74 32.69 35.91
CA ASN A 208 18.79 32.49 34.93
C ASN A 208 19.94 31.59 35.41
N GLU A 209 19.72 30.81 36.48
CA GLU A 209 20.67 29.86 37.03
C GLU A 209 20.51 28.49 36.35
N ILE A 210 21.62 27.78 36.13
CA ILE A 210 21.62 26.46 35.51
C ILE A 210 21.14 25.42 36.52
N VAL A 211 20.04 24.75 36.20
CA VAL A 211 19.45 23.67 37.01
C VAL A 211 19.94 22.30 36.54
N LYS A 212 20.04 22.09 35.22
CA LYS A 212 20.43 20.82 34.63
C LYS A 212 21.20 21.05 33.34
N LYS A 213 22.23 20.24 33.10
CA LYS A 213 22.92 20.15 31.80
C LYS A 213 22.59 18.80 31.17
N SER A 214 22.31 18.77 29.88
CA SER A 214 22.05 17.55 29.12
C SER A 214 22.81 17.61 27.80
N GLY A 215 23.69 16.63 27.55
CA GLY A 215 24.31 16.46 26.24
C GLY A 215 23.29 15.97 25.22
N LEU A 216 23.42 16.42 23.98
CA LEU A 216 22.65 15.90 22.85
C LEU A 216 23.47 14.81 22.14
N PRO A 217 22.83 13.69 21.73
CA PRO A 217 23.52 12.61 21.02
C PRO A 217 23.84 12.95 19.55
N PHE A 218 23.40 14.12 19.07
CA PHE A 218 23.60 14.62 17.70
C PHE A 218 23.95 16.11 17.73
N PRO A 219 24.63 16.65 16.71
CA PRO A 219 24.90 18.09 16.61
C PRO A 219 23.61 18.86 16.29
N ALA A 220 23.17 19.72 17.20
CA ALA A 220 21.97 20.54 17.00
C ALA A 220 22.32 22.01 16.73
N ASP A 221 21.61 22.63 15.79
CA ASP A 221 21.75 24.03 15.42
C ASP A 221 20.75 24.94 16.15
N ALA A 222 19.57 24.42 16.46
CA ALA A 222 18.48 25.16 17.09
C ALA A 222 17.54 24.22 17.84
N ILE A 223 16.86 24.77 18.85
CA ILE A 223 15.81 24.08 19.61
C ILE A 223 14.48 24.81 19.48
N PHE A 224 13.40 24.03 19.46
CA PHE A 224 12.02 24.49 19.35
C PHE A 224 11.18 23.82 20.44
N TYR A 225 10.06 24.45 20.78
CA TYR A 225 9.10 23.89 21.73
C TYR A 225 8.49 22.62 21.14
N ALA A 226 8.32 21.57 21.96
CA ALA A 226 7.70 20.29 21.56
C ALA A 226 6.80 19.71 22.66
N GLY A 227 6.21 20.59 23.48
CA GLY A 227 5.48 20.22 24.69
C GLY A 227 6.34 20.30 25.95
N THR A 228 5.69 20.13 27.11
CA THR A 228 6.35 20.20 28.42
C THR A 228 7.38 19.08 28.57
N GLY A 229 8.64 19.42 28.84
CA GLY A 229 9.74 18.47 29.02
C GLY A 229 10.40 17.96 27.73
N ASN A 230 9.82 18.23 26.56
CA ASN A 230 10.34 17.79 25.27
C ASN A 230 10.86 18.97 24.45
N LEU A 231 11.89 18.71 23.66
CA LEU A 231 12.48 19.67 22.73
C LEU A 231 12.50 19.09 21.33
N LEU A 232 12.19 19.92 20.35
CA LEU A 232 12.44 19.59 18.96
C LEU A 232 13.76 20.23 18.55
N CYS A 233 14.76 19.40 18.29
CA CYS A 233 16.12 19.80 17.96
C CYS A 233 16.33 19.68 16.45
N ARG A 234 16.76 20.77 15.81
CA ARG A 234 17.10 20.80 14.39
C ARG A 234 18.58 20.52 14.21
N ALA A 235 18.90 19.52 13.38
CA ALA A 235 20.21 19.29 12.78
C ALA A 235 20.21 19.76 11.30
N GLU A 236 21.32 19.60 10.59
CA GLU A 236 21.49 20.12 9.22
C GLU A 236 20.45 19.58 8.22
N ASP A 237 20.18 18.27 8.27
CA ASP A 237 19.31 17.53 7.35
C ASP A 237 18.19 16.74 8.05
N ARG A 238 18.12 16.83 9.40
CA ARG A 238 17.19 16.05 10.23
C ARG A 238 16.65 16.86 11.40
N VAL A 239 15.49 16.44 11.88
CA VAL A 239 14.86 16.99 13.09
C VAL A 239 14.61 15.85 14.05
N TYR A 240 14.91 16.08 15.33
CA TYR A 240 14.78 15.11 16.41
C TYR A 240 13.83 15.65 17.49
N ILE A 241 12.98 14.80 18.06
CA ILE A 241 12.31 15.10 19.32
C ILE A 241 13.10 14.44 20.46
N PHE A 242 13.57 15.25 21.40
CA PHE A 242 14.38 14.86 22.53
C PHE A 242 13.64 15.10 23.86
N ASP A 243 13.55 14.06 24.67
CA ASP A 243 13.00 14.12 26.02
C ASP A 243 14.09 14.55 27.01
N LEU A 244 13.92 15.71 27.67
CA LEU A 244 14.89 16.22 28.64
C LEU A 244 14.92 15.45 29.96
N GLN A 245 13.85 14.75 30.32
CA GLN A 245 13.76 13.95 31.53
C GLN A 245 14.49 12.63 31.32
N GLN A 246 14.10 11.88 30.29
CA GLN A 246 14.65 10.55 29.98
C GLN A 246 16.00 10.60 29.26
N ARG A 247 16.34 11.74 28.63
CA ARG A 247 17.53 11.91 27.77
C ARG A 247 17.53 10.96 26.57
N LEU A 248 16.36 10.72 26.00
CA LEU A 248 16.15 9.83 24.86
C LEU A 248 15.57 10.60 23.67
N VAL A 249 15.86 10.08 22.48
CA VAL A 249 15.24 10.54 21.23
C VAL A 249 13.93 9.77 21.05
N ILE A 250 12.81 10.49 21.07
CA ILE A 250 11.47 9.91 20.90
C ILE A 250 11.19 9.60 19.43
N GLY A 251 11.71 10.43 18.53
CA GLY A 251 11.56 10.26 17.09
C GLY A 251 12.48 11.19 16.32
N ASP A 252 12.68 10.86 15.06
CA ASP A 252 13.52 11.58 14.12
C ASP A 252 12.88 11.60 12.73
N LEU A 253 13.11 12.69 12.00
CA LEU A 253 12.58 12.87 10.65
C LEU A 253 13.60 13.58 9.78
N GLN A 254 13.83 13.04 8.58
CA GLN A 254 14.66 13.69 7.58
C GLN A 254 13.89 14.84 6.93
N THR A 255 14.48 16.03 6.95
CA THR A 255 13.83 17.24 6.45
C THR A 255 14.85 18.18 5.83
N PRO A 256 14.47 18.97 4.81
CA PRO A 256 15.26 20.12 4.40
C PRO A 256 15.46 21.10 5.57
N PHE A 257 16.39 22.05 5.43
CA PHE A 257 16.71 23.00 6.50
C PHE A 257 15.47 23.76 7.01
N ILE A 258 15.01 23.38 8.21
CA ILE A 258 13.82 23.94 8.86
C ILE A 258 14.13 25.32 9.44
N LYS A 259 13.30 26.31 9.12
CA LYS A 259 13.41 27.67 9.64
C LYS A 259 12.47 27.91 10.80
N TYR A 260 11.25 27.40 10.72
CA TYR A 260 10.19 27.63 11.70
C TYR A 260 9.39 26.36 11.92
N VAL A 261 8.82 26.24 13.12
CA VAL A 261 8.04 25.09 13.56
C VAL A 261 6.73 25.61 14.11
N VAL A 262 5.61 25.04 13.66
CA VAL A 262 4.27 25.46 14.06
C VAL A 262 3.45 24.23 14.41
N TRP A 263 3.05 24.14 15.68
CA TRP A 263 2.22 23.06 16.17
C TRP A 263 0.73 23.39 16.04
N SER A 264 -0.09 22.36 15.86
CA SER A 264 -1.55 22.46 15.95
C SER A 264 -2.00 22.79 17.37
N ASN A 265 -3.19 23.37 17.54
CA ASN A 265 -3.67 23.83 18.85
C ASN A 265 -3.75 22.69 19.90
N ASP A 266 -3.94 21.45 19.45
CA ASP A 266 -4.00 20.22 20.26
C ASP A 266 -2.63 19.53 20.50
N MET A 267 -1.53 20.04 19.93
CA MET A 267 -0.20 19.39 19.90
C MET A 267 -0.16 18.00 19.25
N GLU A 268 -1.13 17.63 18.41
CA GLU A 268 -1.11 16.34 17.72
C GLU A 268 -0.27 16.35 16.44
N SER A 269 -0.27 17.48 15.73
CA SER A 269 0.41 17.65 14.44
C SER A 269 1.38 18.84 14.47
N VAL A 270 2.46 18.73 13.70
CA VAL A 270 3.49 19.75 13.56
C VAL A 270 3.78 20.05 12.10
N ALA A 271 3.85 21.33 11.76
CA ALA A 271 4.28 21.82 10.46
C ALA A 271 5.70 22.37 10.57
N LEU A 272 6.63 21.75 9.84
CA LEU A 272 8.03 22.12 9.75
C LEU A 272 8.26 22.92 8.46
N LEU A 273 8.55 24.22 8.60
CA LEU A 273 8.64 25.17 7.49
C LEU A 273 10.09 25.36 7.05
N SER A 274 10.38 24.92 5.83
CA SER A 274 11.63 25.19 5.10
C SER A 274 11.52 26.46 4.25
N LYS A 275 12.56 26.76 3.46
CA LYS A 275 12.54 27.88 2.50
C LYS A 275 11.49 27.69 1.40
N HIS A 276 11.35 26.47 0.88
CA HIS A 276 10.52 26.09 -0.27
C HIS A 276 9.71 24.81 -0.02
N ALA A 277 9.67 24.32 1.22
CA ALA A 277 8.98 23.09 1.56
C ALA A 277 8.28 23.21 2.91
N ILE A 278 7.16 22.51 3.05
CA ILE A 278 6.39 22.38 4.28
C ILE A 278 6.25 20.89 4.54
N VAL A 279 6.79 20.42 5.66
CA VAL A 279 6.69 19.02 6.07
C VAL A 279 5.69 18.94 7.22
N ILE A 280 4.62 18.18 7.05
CA ILE A 280 3.65 17.91 8.11
C ILE A 280 3.97 16.55 8.72
N ALA A 281 4.05 16.50 10.05
CA ALA A 281 4.33 15.29 10.80
C ALA A 281 3.47 15.23 12.08
N SER A 282 3.33 14.05 12.65
CA SER A 282 2.68 13.88 13.96
C SER A 282 3.58 14.31 15.12
N LYS A 283 3.02 14.35 16.33
CA LYS A 283 3.75 14.57 17.59
C LYS A 283 4.97 13.69 17.81
N LYS A 284 5.02 12.50 17.20
CA LYS A 284 6.18 11.58 17.27
C LYS A 284 7.12 11.69 16.07
N LEU A 285 6.99 12.75 15.26
CA LEU A 285 7.69 12.94 13.98
C LEU A 285 7.39 11.85 12.93
N VAL A 286 6.23 11.19 12.99
CA VAL A 286 5.79 10.35 11.87
C VAL A 286 5.40 11.25 10.71
N HIS A 287 6.08 11.10 9.58
CA HIS A 287 5.82 11.86 8.35
C HIS A 287 4.38 11.63 7.87
N GLN A 288 3.65 12.72 7.58
CA GLN A 288 2.32 12.66 6.97
C GLN A 288 2.36 13.09 5.50
N CYS A 289 2.89 14.28 5.23
CA CYS A 289 3.04 14.77 3.87
C CYS A 289 4.15 15.82 3.75
N THR A 290 4.58 16.09 2.51
CA THR A 290 5.53 17.16 2.20
C THR A 290 5.07 17.92 0.98
N LEU A 291 4.86 19.21 1.17
CA LEU A 291 4.46 20.14 0.13
C LEU A 291 5.67 20.94 -0.34
N HIS A 292 5.90 20.97 -1.65
CA HIS A 292 6.95 21.77 -2.27
C HIS A 292 6.35 23.01 -2.94
N GLU A 293 6.93 24.17 -2.66
CA GLU A 293 6.50 25.47 -3.15
C GLU A 293 7.63 26.15 -3.93
N THR A 294 7.31 26.62 -5.14
CA THR A 294 8.26 27.37 -5.98
C THR A 294 8.61 28.71 -5.33
N ILE A 295 7.60 29.37 -4.74
CA ILE A 295 7.75 30.65 -4.04
C ILE A 295 8.10 30.40 -2.57
N ARG A 296 8.94 31.27 -2.00
CA ARG A 296 9.38 31.13 -0.61
C ARG A 296 8.20 31.19 0.38
N VAL A 297 8.13 30.20 1.26
CA VAL A 297 7.16 30.16 2.37
C VAL A 297 7.57 31.18 3.44
N LYS A 298 6.62 31.98 3.90
CA LYS A 298 6.85 33.08 4.85
C LYS A 298 6.45 32.73 6.27
N SER A 299 5.27 32.14 6.45
CA SER A 299 4.70 31.76 7.74
C SER A 299 3.47 30.87 7.54
N GLY A 300 2.95 30.29 8.61
CA GLY A 300 1.67 29.59 8.60
C GLY A 300 1.17 29.31 10.02
N ALA A 301 -0.11 28.94 10.12
CA ALA A 301 -0.79 28.55 11.34
C ALA A 301 -1.89 27.53 11.02
N TRP A 302 -2.30 26.77 12.04
CA TRP A 302 -3.35 25.78 11.93
C TRP A 302 -4.72 26.42 12.13
N ASP A 303 -5.67 26.03 11.30
CA ASP A 303 -7.10 26.26 11.50
C ASP A 303 -7.67 25.28 12.54
N ASP A 304 -8.81 25.62 13.12
CA ASP A 304 -9.51 24.82 14.15
C ASP A 304 -9.92 23.43 13.62
N ASN A 305 -10.08 23.29 12.29
CA ASN A 305 -10.40 22.02 11.65
C ASN A 305 -9.19 21.10 11.42
N GLY A 306 -7.96 21.55 11.74
CA GLY A 306 -6.73 20.80 11.49
C GLY A 306 -6.17 20.97 10.07
N VAL A 307 -6.49 22.10 9.40
CA VAL A 307 -5.94 22.47 8.10
C VAL A 307 -4.79 23.45 8.32
N PHE A 308 -3.68 23.26 7.61
CA PHE A 308 -2.53 24.17 7.74
C PHE A 308 -2.62 25.30 6.72
N ILE A 309 -2.80 26.54 7.17
CA ILE A 309 -2.86 27.73 6.32
C ILE A 309 -1.50 28.41 6.36
N TYR A 310 -0.95 28.73 5.18
CA TYR A 310 0.36 29.33 5.06
C TYR A 310 0.40 30.44 4.01
N THR A 311 1.43 31.26 4.10
CA THR A 311 1.66 32.39 3.21
C THR A 311 2.94 32.23 2.44
N THR A 312 2.87 32.61 1.17
CA THR A 312 4.02 32.81 0.30
C THR A 312 4.27 34.32 0.13
N LEU A 313 5.07 34.72 -0.86
CA LEU A 313 5.22 36.16 -1.16
C LEU A 313 3.93 36.80 -1.65
N ASN A 314 3.11 36.04 -2.40
CA ASN A 314 2.01 36.59 -3.19
C ASN A 314 0.66 35.92 -2.88
N HIS A 315 0.62 34.83 -2.10
CA HIS A 315 -0.62 34.08 -1.90
C HIS A 315 -0.76 33.60 -0.45
N ILE A 316 -2.00 33.61 0.04
CA ILE A 316 -2.47 32.78 1.16
C ILE A 316 -2.93 31.44 0.56
N LYS A 317 -2.39 30.35 1.08
CA LYS A 317 -2.65 29.00 0.62
C LYS A 317 -3.01 28.10 1.81
N TYR A 318 -3.67 26.99 1.53
CA TYR A 318 -3.91 25.93 2.52
C TYR A 318 -3.23 24.62 2.11
N CYS A 319 -2.99 23.77 3.10
CA CYS A 319 -2.51 22.42 2.95
C CYS A 319 -3.35 21.48 3.84
N LEU A 320 -3.95 20.48 3.21
CA LEU A 320 -4.68 19.43 3.89
C LEU A 320 -3.73 18.33 4.39
N PRO A 321 -4.13 17.52 5.39
CA PRO A 321 -3.29 16.46 5.94
C PRO A 321 -2.79 15.43 4.91
N ASN A 322 -3.54 15.22 3.82
CA ASN A 322 -3.15 14.31 2.72
C ASN A 322 -2.17 14.93 1.71
N GLY A 323 -1.77 16.19 1.89
CA GLY A 323 -0.87 16.92 0.99
C GLY A 323 -1.57 17.72 -0.11
N ASP A 324 -2.90 17.63 -0.25
CA ASP A 324 -3.63 18.48 -1.19
C ASP A 324 -3.50 19.95 -0.76
N SER A 325 -3.37 20.85 -1.72
CA SER A 325 -3.19 22.27 -1.48
C SER A 325 -3.99 23.13 -2.45
N GLY A 326 -4.22 24.39 -2.08
CA GLY A 326 -4.94 25.35 -2.91
C GLY A 326 -4.66 26.79 -2.50
N ILE A 327 -5.08 27.73 -3.35
CA ILE A 327 -4.93 29.16 -3.13
C ILE A 327 -6.25 29.70 -2.57
N ILE A 328 -6.19 30.36 -1.42
CA ILE A 328 -7.36 31.03 -0.82
C ILE A 328 -7.49 32.45 -1.38
N ARG A 329 -6.38 33.20 -1.38
CA ARG A 329 -6.37 34.62 -1.74
C ARG A 329 -5.00 35.08 -2.19
N THR A 330 -4.96 36.01 -3.15
CA THR A 330 -3.75 36.71 -3.58
C THR A 330 -3.44 37.92 -2.69
N LEU A 331 -2.17 38.17 -2.45
CA LEU A 331 -1.63 39.20 -1.57
C LEU A 331 -0.78 40.20 -2.37
N ASP A 332 -1.01 41.48 -2.12
CA ASP A 332 -0.16 42.56 -2.65
C ASP A 332 1.13 42.72 -1.84
N VAL A 333 1.06 42.44 -0.53
CA VAL A 333 2.17 42.56 0.42
C VAL A 333 2.28 41.26 1.20
N PRO A 334 3.49 40.71 1.40
CA PRO A 334 3.66 39.50 2.19
C PRO A 334 3.39 39.82 3.66
N ILE A 335 2.60 38.95 4.23
CA ILE A 335 2.17 38.98 5.63
C ILE A 335 2.77 37.77 6.37
N TYR A 336 2.80 37.86 7.69
CA TYR A 336 3.22 36.80 8.58
C TYR A 336 2.01 36.37 9.41
N ILE A 337 1.42 35.23 9.08
CA ILE A 337 0.30 34.62 9.81
C ILE A 337 0.76 34.32 11.24
N THR A 338 -0.08 34.72 12.19
CA THR A 338 0.14 34.50 13.62
C THR A 338 -0.89 33.51 14.16
N LYS A 339 -2.18 33.73 13.88
CA LYS A 339 -3.29 32.88 14.33
C LYS A 339 -4.39 32.83 13.27
N VAL A 340 -5.07 31.69 13.16
CA VAL A 340 -6.32 31.53 12.42
C VAL A 340 -7.42 31.29 13.45
N SER A 341 -8.57 31.96 13.30
CA SER A 341 -9.74 31.70 14.14
C SER A 341 -10.99 31.82 13.27
N GLY A 342 -11.68 30.69 13.08
CA GLY A 342 -12.75 30.57 12.09
C GLY A 342 -12.30 31.08 10.71
N ASN A 343 -13.09 31.97 10.12
CA ASN A 343 -12.80 32.54 8.80
C ASN A 343 -11.88 33.77 8.84
N THR A 344 -11.23 34.08 9.97
CA THR A 344 -10.35 35.26 10.09
C THR A 344 -8.91 34.84 10.35
N ILE A 345 -8.01 35.33 9.49
CA ILE A 345 -6.57 35.20 9.66
C ILE A 345 -6.04 36.47 10.31
N PHE A 346 -5.40 36.33 11.47
CA PHE A 346 -4.61 37.39 12.08
C PHE A 346 -3.16 37.28 11.63
N CYS A 347 -2.58 38.40 11.23
CA CYS A 347 -1.23 38.45 10.69
C CYS A 347 -0.52 39.77 10.99
N LEU A 348 0.81 39.74 10.89
CA LEU A 348 1.69 40.91 10.95
C LEU A 348 2.16 41.26 9.55
N ASP A 349 2.14 42.53 9.17
CA ASP A 349 2.77 42.99 7.92
C ASP A 349 4.29 43.20 8.09
N ARG A 350 4.96 43.64 7.02
CA ARG A 350 6.42 43.92 7.02
C ARG A 350 6.82 45.01 8.03
N ASP A 351 5.91 45.91 8.38
CA ASP A 351 6.13 47.00 9.35
C ASP A 351 5.72 46.60 10.79
N GLY A 352 5.36 45.33 10.98
CA GLY A 352 4.88 44.80 12.26
C GLY A 352 3.55 45.40 12.71
N LYS A 353 2.67 45.80 11.79
CA LYS A 353 1.28 46.16 12.11
C LYS A 353 0.40 44.91 12.06
N ASN A 354 -0.50 44.79 13.02
CA ASN A 354 -1.51 43.73 13.03
C ASN A 354 -2.58 44.00 11.98
N ARG A 355 -2.96 42.95 11.24
CA ARG A 355 -4.06 42.96 10.27
C ARG A 355 -4.90 41.71 10.45
N ALA A 356 -6.22 41.87 10.36
CA ALA A 356 -7.17 40.78 10.30
C ALA A 356 -7.72 40.67 8.87
N ILE A 357 -7.66 39.47 8.30
CA ILE A 357 -8.06 39.19 6.92
C ILE A 357 -9.13 38.10 6.95
N VAL A 358 -10.34 38.43 6.52
CA VAL A 358 -11.43 37.44 6.36
C VAL A 358 -11.18 36.63 5.10
N ILE A 359 -11.20 35.31 5.22
CA ILE A 359 -11.01 34.33 4.15
C ILE A 359 -12.29 33.54 3.88
N ASP A 360 -12.42 33.02 2.67
CA ASP A 360 -13.43 32.01 2.35
C ASP A 360 -12.86 30.61 2.64
N ALA A 361 -13.53 29.89 3.54
CA ALA A 361 -13.15 28.55 3.98
C ALA A 361 -13.82 27.43 3.18
N THR A 362 -14.79 27.76 2.32
CA THR A 362 -15.71 26.79 1.72
C THR A 362 -14.97 25.71 0.93
N GLU A 363 -13.98 26.09 0.13
CA GLU A 363 -13.23 25.15 -0.71
C GLU A 363 -12.49 24.08 0.11
N TYR A 364 -11.66 24.49 1.08
CA TYR A 364 -10.85 23.54 1.83
C TYR A 364 -11.68 22.76 2.84
N VAL A 365 -12.76 23.33 3.39
CA VAL A 365 -13.70 22.61 4.26
C VAL A 365 -14.46 21.54 3.48
N PHE A 366 -14.86 21.83 2.24
CA PHE A 366 -15.46 20.85 1.33
C PHE A 366 -14.50 19.69 1.05
N LYS A 367 -13.27 20.00 0.62
CA LYS A 367 -12.24 18.98 0.36
C LYS A 367 -11.89 18.17 1.60
N LEU A 368 -11.82 18.80 2.78
CA LEU A 368 -11.59 18.13 4.04
C LEU A 368 -12.76 17.20 4.43
N SER A 369 -14.00 17.62 4.19
CA SER A 369 -15.20 16.83 4.49
C SER A 369 -15.28 15.58 3.61
N LEU A 370 -14.91 15.69 2.33
CA LEU A 370 -14.72 14.55 1.43
C LEU A 370 -13.63 13.59 1.95
N LEU A 371 -12.48 14.14 2.37
CA LEU A 371 -11.36 13.37 2.92
C LEU A 371 -11.75 12.59 4.18
N ARG A 372 -12.57 13.22 5.05
CA ARG A 372 -13.10 12.62 6.28
C ARG A 372 -14.34 11.75 6.05
N LYS A 373 -14.76 11.54 4.80
CA LYS A 373 -15.95 10.76 4.42
C LYS A 373 -17.25 11.25 5.08
N ARG A 374 -17.38 12.56 5.33
CA ARG A 374 -18.60 13.17 5.89
C ARG A 374 -19.53 13.61 4.77
N TYR A 375 -20.16 12.65 4.13
CA TYR A 375 -20.96 12.87 2.92
C TYR A 375 -22.22 13.72 3.16
N ASP A 376 -22.89 13.58 4.30
CA ASP A 376 -24.08 14.38 4.63
C ASP A 376 -23.79 15.89 4.67
N HIS A 377 -22.64 16.24 5.25
CA HIS A 377 -22.18 17.62 5.32
C HIS A 377 -21.80 18.16 3.95
N VAL A 378 -21.15 17.33 3.12
CA VAL A 378 -20.85 17.64 1.72
C VAL A 378 -22.14 17.93 0.95
N MET A 379 -23.20 17.13 1.14
CA MET A 379 -24.50 17.35 0.50
C MET A 379 -25.21 18.60 0.97
N SER A 380 -25.18 18.89 2.27
CA SER A 380 -25.71 20.14 2.80
C SER A 380 -24.97 21.35 2.22
N MET A 381 -23.65 21.27 2.08
CA MET A 381 -22.85 22.30 1.42
C MET A 381 -23.24 22.46 -0.04
N ILE A 382 -23.38 21.36 -0.79
CA ILE A 382 -23.79 21.38 -2.21
C ILE A 382 -25.16 22.07 -2.37
N ARG A 383 -26.14 21.77 -1.51
CA ARG A 383 -27.49 22.34 -1.57
C ARG A 383 -27.54 23.83 -1.24
N ASN A 384 -26.73 24.27 -0.27
CA ASN A 384 -26.84 25.60 0.32
C ASN A 384 -25.86 26.64 -0.26
N SER A 385 -24.79 26.20 -0.91
CA SER A 385 -23.73 27.11 -1.36
C SER A 385 -23.64 27.18 -2.89
N GLN A 386 -23.38 28.38 -3.41
CA GLN A 386 -23.00 28.61 -4.80
C GLN A 386 -21.54 28.15 -5.02
N LEU A 387 -21.25 26.88 -4.73
CA LEU A 387 -19.98 26.22 -4.99
C LEU A 387 -19.81 26.03 -6.50
N CYS A 388 -19.50 27.10 -7.23
CA CYS A 388 -19.35 27.09 -8.68
C CYS A 388 -17.89 27.38 -9.06
N GLY A 389 -17.15 26.34 -9.45
CA GLY A 389 -15.81 26.50 -10.02
C GLY A 389 -15.34 25.24 -10.72
N GLN A 390 -14.83 25.38 -11.95
CA GLN A 390 -14.23 24.29 -12.73
C GLN A 390 -13.14 23.54 -11.94
N ALA A 391 -12.43 24.23 -11.04
CA ALA A 391 -11.42 23.63 -10.18
C ALA A 391 -11.98 22.58 -9.20
N MET A 392 -13.22 22.75 -8.71
CA MET A 392 -13.82 21.77 -7.81
C MET A 392 -14.34 20.54 -8.56
N ILE A 393 -14.92 20.75 -9.75
CA ILE A 393 -15.33 19.67 -10.66
C ILE A 393 -14.12 18.83 -11.03
N ALA A 394 -13.01 19.47 -11.45
CA ALA A 394 -11.76 18.78 -11.76
C ALA A 394 -11.20 18.02 -10.55
N TYR A 395 -11.31 18.59 -9.35
CA TYR A 395 -10.89 17.90 -8.12
C TYR A 395 -11.76 16.67 -7.82
N LEU A 396 -13.09 16.77 -7.96
CA LEU A 396 -14.01 15.65 -7.77
C LEU A 396 -13.76 14.54 -8.79
N GLN A 397 -13.55 14.89 -10.06
CA GLN A 397 -13.16 13.95 -11.12
C GLN A 397 -11.85 13.24 -10.79
N GLN A 398 -10.79 13.98 -10.43
CA GLN A 398 -9.49 13.41 -10.10
C GLN A 398 -9.55 12.48 -8.87
N LYS A 399 -10.41 12.78 -7.89
CA LYS A 399 -10.59 11.95 -6.70
C LYS A 399 -11.60 10.80 -6.89
N GLY A 400 -12.18 10.65 -8.08
CA GLY A 400 -13.07 9.54 -8.42
C GLY A 400 -14.51 9.71 -7.94
N PHE A 401 -14.99 10.95 -7.81
CA PHE A 401 -16.39 11.27 -7.45
C PHE A 401 -17.13 12.01 -8.60
N PRO A 402 -17.23 11.44 -9.81
CA PRO A 402 -17.87 12.09 -10.96
C PRO A 402 -19.38 12.31 -10.76
N GLU A 403 -20.04 11.47 -9.96
CA GLU A 403 -21.47 11.58 -9.64
C GLU A 403 -21.82 12.88 -8.92
N VAL A 404 -21.00 13.28 -7.94
CA VAL A 404 -21.18 14.54 -7.21
C VAL A 404 -20.98 15.73 -8.16
N ALA A 405 -20.03 15.60 -9.09
CA ALA A 405 -19.75 16.63 -10.08
C ALA A 405 -20.93 16.87 -11.04
N LEU A 406 -21.74 15.85 -11.35
CA LEU A 406 -22.91 15.98 -12.23
C LEU A 406 -23.93 17.02 -11.74
N HIS A 407 -24.05 17.22 -10.44
CA HIS A 407 -24.98 18.23 -9.88
C HIS A 407 -24.50 19.67 -10.08
N PHE A 408 -23.20 19.87 -10.30
CA PHE A 408 -22.61 21.21 -10.45
C PHE A 408 -22.49 21.66 -11.90
N VAL A 409 -22.61 20.73 -12.85
CA VAL A 409 -22.38 21.00 -14.27
C VAL A 409 -23.69 21.34 -14.98
N LYS A 410 -23.71 22.53 -15.58
CA LYS A 410 -24.78 23.01 -16.44
C LYS A 410 -24.52 22.82 -17.93
N ASP A 411 -23.26 22.63 -18.32
CA ASP A 411 -22.88 22.40 -19.71
C ASP A 411 -23.13 20.93 -20.10
N GLU A 412 -23.96 20.71 -21.13
CA GLU A 412 -24.40 19.37 -21.54
C GLU A 412 -23.24 18.49 -22.01
N ARG A 413 -22.20 19.06 -22.62
CA ARG A 413 -21.02 18.29 -23.05
C ARG A 413 -20.21 17.76 -21.87
N THR A 414 -19.96 18.61 -20.88
CA THR A 414 -19.29 18.21 -19.64
C THR A 414 -20.15 17.22 -18.84
N ARG A 415 -21.48 17.43 -18.84
CA ARG A 415 -22.47 16.56 -18.19
C ARG A 415 -22.49 15.17 -18.81
N PHE A 416 -22.47 15.08 -20.13
CA PHE A 416 -22.38 13.80 -20.85
C PHE A 416 -21.12 13.02 -20.50
N ASN A 417 -19.95 13.68 -20.54
CA ASN A 417 -18.68 13.01 -20.19
C ASN A 417 -18.68 12.49 -18.75
N LEU A 418 -19.16 13.31 -17.81
CA LEU A 418 -19.31 12.90 -16.41
C LEU A 418 -20.31 11.74 -16.22
N ALA A 419 -21.40 11.73 -16.98
CA ALA A 419 -22.41 10.68 -16.91
C ALA A 419 -21.91 9.34 -17.46
N LEU A 420 -21.06 9.38 -18.49
CA LEU A 420 -20.35 8.19 -18.96
C LEU A 420 -19.34 7.68 -17.92
N GLU A 421 -18.57 8.58 -17.29
CA GLU A 421 -17.61 8.23 -16.23
C GLU A 421 -18.29 7.66 -14.97
N SER A 422 -19.44 8.19 -14.57
CA SER A 422 -20.24 7.67 -13.46
C SER A 422 -21.04 6.42 -13.81
N GLY A 423 -21.13 6.08 -15.10
CA GLY A 423 -21.96 4.99 -15.59
C GLY A 423 -23.47 5.27 -15.51
N ASN A 424 -23.90 6.51 -15.26
CA ASN A 424 -25.33 6.86 -15.27
C ASN A 424 -25.81 7.06 -16.72
N ILE A 425 -26.22 5.96 -17.34
CA ILE A 425 -26.64 5.94 -18.75
C ILE A 425 -27.92 6.74 -18.98
N GLN A 426 -28.81 6.88 -18.00
CA GLN A 426 -30.05 7.64 -18.17
C GLN A 426 -29.78 9.13 -18.41
N ILE A 427 -28.90 9.72 -17.60
CA ILE A 427 -28.47 11.11 -17.78
C ILE A 427 -27.66 11.24 -19.08
N ALA A 428 -26.81 10.25 -19.40
CA ALA A 428 -26.04 10.27 -20.64
C ALA A 428 -26.93 10.20 -21.90
N VAL A 429 -28.03 9.44 -21.87
CA VAL A 429 -29.02 9.38 -22.96
C VAL A 429 -29.74 10.70 -23.12
N ALA A 430 -30.13 11.35 -22.01
CA ALA A 430 -30.73 12.68 -22.07
C ALA A 430 -29.75 13.65 -22.74
N SER A 431 -28.57 13.87 -22.14
CA SER A 431 -27.58 14.80 -22.68
C SER A 431 -27.17 14.47 -24.13
N ALA A 432 -27.11 13.20 -24.54
CA ALA A 432 -26.85 12.82 -25.93
C ALA A 432 -27.97 13.23 -26.91
N LYS A 433 -29.24 13.22 -26.49
CA LYS A 433 -30.37 13.72 -27.30
C LYS A 433 -30.32 15.24 -27.45
N GLU A 434 -29.96 15.96 -26.40
CA GLU A 434 -29.81 17.41 -26.50
C GLU A 434 -28.60 17.83 -27.38
N ILE A 435 -27.51 17.05 -27.39
CA ILE A 435 -26.32 17.32 -28.20
C ILE A 435 -26.49 16.87 -29.67
N ASP A 436 -27.11 15.71 -29.90
CA ASP A 436 -27.36 15.04 -31.19
C ASP A 436 -26.17 14.95 -32.15
N GLU A 437 -24.98 14.65 -31.63
CA GLU A 437 -23.77 14.42 -32.42
C GLU A 437 -23.43 12.92 -32.54
N ARG A 438 -22.99 12.49 -33.73
CA ARG A 438 -22.67 11.07 -34.01
C ARG A 438 -21.63 10.47 -33.06
N ASP A 439 -20.62 11.24 -32.65
CA ASP A 439 -19.56 10.78 -31.74
C ASP A 439 -20.10 10.45 -30.34
N HIS A 440 -21.01 11.31 -29.83
CA HIS A 440 -21.61 11.13 -28.51
C HIS A 440 -22.51 9.88 -28.48
N TRP A 441 -23.30 9.65 -29.53
CA TRP A 441 -24.07 8.41 -29.70
C TRP A 441 -23.18 7.16 -29.76
N TYR A 442 -22.05 7.23 -30.46
CA TYR A 442 -21.10 6.11 -30.52
C TYR A 442 -20.52 5.78 -29.14
N ARG A 443 -20.06 6.81 -28.40
CA ARG A 443 -19.49 6.66 -27.05
C ARG A 443 -20.52 6.12 -26.05
N LEU A 444 -21.76 6.61 -26.12
CA LEU A 444 -22.88 6.09 -25.33
C LEU A 444 -23.14 4.61 -25.62
N GLY A 445 -23.15 4.22 -26.90
CA GLY A 445 -23.35 2.82 -27.30
C GLY A 445 -22.26 1.88 -26.77
N VAL A 446 -21.00 2.34 -26.72
CA VAL A 446 -19.88 1.55 -26.16
C VAL A 446 -20.03 1.34 -24.65
N GLU A 447 -20.37 2.39 -23.89
CA GLU A 447 -20.55 2.26 -22.44
C GLU A 447 -21.85 1.51 -22.07
N ALA A 448 -22.94 1.71 -22.82
CA ALA A 448 -24.17 0.94 -22.66
C ALA A 448 -23.94 -0.56 -22.93
N LEU A 449 -23.13 -0.89 -23.95
CA LEU A 449 -22.74 -2.27 -24.26
C LEU A 449 -21.92 -2.89 -23.14
N ARG A 450 -20.96 -2.13 -22.57
CA ARG A 450 -20.22 -2.58 -21.38
C ARG A 450 -21.15 -2.92 -20.23
N GLN A 451 -22.16 -2.09 -19.98
CA GLN A 451 -23.12 -2.31 -18.89
C GLN A 451 -24.15 -3.40 -19.18
N GLY A 452 -24.24 -3.91 -20.41
CA GLY A 452 -25.24 -4.92 -20.79
C GLY A 452 -26.62 -4.35 -21.14
N ASN A 453 -26.75 -3.02 -21.32
CA ASN A 453 -28.01 -2.37 -21.70
C ASN A 453 -28.23 -2.47 -23.22
N ALA A 454 -28.79 -3.59 -23.67
CA ALA A 454 -28.95 -3.91 -25.07
C ALA A 454 -29.94 -2.96 -25.77
N GLY A 455 -30.98 -2.50 -25.08
CA GLY A 455 -31.95 -1.56 -25.64
C GLY A 455 -31.34 -0.20 -26.01
N ILE A 456 -30.49 0.36 -25.15
CA ILE A 456 -29.82 1.64 -25.41
C ILE A 456 -28.73 1.47 -26.48
N VAL A 457 -28.06 0.33 -26.53
CA VAL A 457 -27.09 0.00 -27.59
C VAL A 457 -27.77 -0.05 -28.96
N GLU A 458 -28.91 -0.73 -29.06
CA GLU A 458 -29.72 -0.76 -30.29
C GLU A 458 -30.08 0.66 -30.73
N TYR A 459 -30.57 1.48 -29.80
CA TYR A 459 -30.92 2.87 -30.07
C TYR A 459 -29.72 3.70 -30.56
N ALA A 460 -28.56 3.56 -29.91
CA ALA A 460 -27.33 4.24 -30.32
C ALA A 460 -26.83 3.79 -31.71
N TYR A 461 -26.92 2.49 -32.03
CA TYR A 461 -26.52 1.96 -33.34
C TYR A 461 -27.47 2.39 -34.47
N GLN A 462 -28.76 2.53 -34.19
CA GLN A 462 -29.72 3.12 -35.13
C GLN A 462 -29.40 4.58 -35.41
N ARG A 463 -29.16 5.40 -34.37
CA ARG A 463 -28.78 6.82 -34.52
C ARG A 463 -27.45 7.01 -35.27
N THR A 464 -26.47 6.13 -35.04
CA THR A 464 -25.16 6.18 -35.73
C THR A 464 -25.16 5.52 -37.11
N LYS A 465 -26.29 4.92 -37.53
CA LYS A 465 -26.47 4.18 -38.78
C LYS A 465 -25.43 3.05 -38.96
N ASN A 466 -25.09 2.33 -37.88
CA ASN A 466 -24.12 1.24 -37.91
C ASN A 466 -24.81 -0.13 -38.04
N PHE A 467 -25.11 -0.52 -39.27
CA PHE A 467 -25.96 -1.68 -39.57
C PHE A 467 -25.26 -3.03 -39.31
N GLU A 468 -23.95 -3.14 -39.55
CA GLU A 468 -23.21 -4.39 -39.28
C GLU A 468 -23.24 -4.78 -37.80
N ARG A 469 -23.00 -3.80 -36.90
CA ARG A 469 -23.06 -4.03 -35.45
C ARG A 469 -24.47 -4.35 -34.97
N LEU A 470 -25.47 -3.78 -35.63
CA LEU A 470 -26.88 -4.03 -35.34
C LEU A 470 -27.28 -5.46 -35.74
N SER A 471 -26.86 -5.91 -36.93
CA SER A 471 -27.02 -7.30 -37.38
C SER A 471 -26.38 -8.30 -36.43
N PHE A 472 -25.15 -8.02 -35.97
CA PHE A 472 -24.46 -8.86 -34.99
C PHE A 472 -25.15 -8.87 -33.62
N LEU A 473 -25.69 -7.72 -33.18
CA LEU A 473 -26.47 -7.65 -31.94
C LEU A 473 -27.76 -8.51 -32.04
N TYR A 474 -28.44 -8.49 -33.18
CA TYR A 474 -29.63 -9.30 -33.41
C TYR A 474 -29.33 -10.80 -33.49
N LEU A 475 -28.18 -11.17 -34.05
CA LEU A 475 -27.69 -12.55 -34.01
C LEU A 475 -27.49 -13.04 -32.57
N ILE A 476 -26.80 -12.24 -31.74
CA ILE A 476 -26.50 -12.58 -30.35
C ILE A 476 -27.78 -12.64 -29.49
N THR A 477 -28.71 -11.71 -29.70
CA THR A 477 -29.97 -11.63 -28.94
C THR A 477 -31.05 -12.59 -29.43
N GLY A 478 -30.83 -13.23 -30.59
CA GLY A 478 -31.76 -14.19 -31.19
C GLY A 478 -32.98 -13.55 -31.86
N ASN A 479 -32.92 -12.26 -32.17
CA ASN A 479 -34.06 -11.55 -32.78
C ASN A 479 -34.07 -11.74 -34.30
N MET A 480 -34.66 -12.85 -34.74
CA MET A 480 -34.73 -13.25 -36.15
C MET A 480 -35.58 -12.30 -37.01
N ASP A 481 -36.63 -11.70 -36.44
CA ASP A 481 -37.52 -10.77 -37.15
C ASP A 481 -36.78 -9.48 -37.52
N LYS A 482 -36.03 -8.91 -36.58
CA LYS A 482 -35.21 -7.71 -36.82
C LYS A 482 -34.05 -8.02 -37.76
N LEU A 483 -33.43 -9.21 -37.67
CA LEU A 483 -32.37 -9.63 -38.59
C LEU A 483 -32.89 -9.80 -40.03
N THR A 484 -34.12 -10.29 -40.21
CA THR A 484 -34.79 -10.35 -41.52
C THR A 484 -35.06 -8.96 -42.09
N LYS A 485 -35.44 -7.99 -41.24
CA LYS A 485 -35.56 -6.58 -41.66
C LYS A 485 -34.20 -6.00 -42.08
N MET A 486 -33.12 -6.35 -41.38
CA MET A 486 -31.75 -5.91 -41.73
C MET A 486 -31.28 -6.46 -43.07
N LEU A 487 -31.66 -7.69 -43.43
CA LEU A 487 -31.41 -8.25 -44.75
C LEU A 487 -32.04 -7.38 -45.85
N LYS A 488 -33.33 -7.00 -45.69
CA LYS A 488 -34.04 -6.12 -46.63
C LYS A 488 -33.41 -4.72 -46.70
N ILE A 489 -32.99 -4.16 -45.56
CA ILE A 489 -32.31 -2.86 -45.51
C ILE A 489 -30.98 -2.92 -46.26
N ALA A 490 -30.21 -4.01 -46.13
CA ALA A 490 -28.96 -4.21 -46.86
C ALA A 490 -29.19 -4.33 -48.38
N GLU A 491 -30.26 -5.02 -48.79
CA GLU A 491 -30.68 -5.11 -50.20
C GLU A 491 -31.03 -3.73 -50.77
N VAL A 492 -31.86 -2.94 -50.09
CA VAL A 492 -32.23 -1.57 -50.52
C VAL A 492 -31.01 -0.65 -50.62
N LYS A 493 -30.01 -0.84 -49.75
CA LYS A 493 -28.78 -0.04 -49.74
C LYS A 493 -27.69 -0.53 -50.69
N ASN A 494 -27.92 -1.63 -51.41
CA ASN A 494 -26.90 -2.31 -52.22
C ASN A 494 -25.64 -2.69 -51.42
N ASP A 495 -25.78 -3.01 -50.12
CA ASP A 495 -24.69 -3.54 -49.29
C ASP A 495 -24.60 -5.07 -49.44
N VAL A 496 -23.85 -5.52 -50.45
CA VAL A 496 -23.68 -6.93 -50.80
C VAL A 496 -23.11 -7.76 -49.65
N MET A 497 -22.20 -7.19 -48.85
CA MET A 497 -21.56 -7.91 -47.74
C MET A 497 -22.46 -7.98 -46.51
N GLY A 498 -23.17 -6.89 -46.19
CA GLY A 498 -24.22 -6.89 -45.18
C GLY A 498 -25.33 -7.90 -45.50
N GLN A 499 -25.76 -7.96 -46.76
CA GLN A 499 -26.76 -8.92 -47.24
C GLN A 499 -26.26 -10.36 -47.09
N PHE A 500 -25.01 -10.64 -47.48
CA PHE A 500 -24.41 -11.97 -47.34
C PHE A 500 -24.26 -12.41 -45.88
N HIS A 501 -23.80 -11.53 -44.98
CA HIS A 501 -23.70 -11.83 -43.55
C HIS A 501 -25.06 -12.06 -42.91
N ASN A 502 -26.06 -11.23 -43.21
CA ASN A 502 -27.42 -11.40 -42.69
C ASN A 502 -28.06 -12.72 -43.17
N ALA A 503 -27.86 -13.07 -44.45
CA ALA A 503 -28.32 -14.34 -45.00
C ALA A 503 -27.59 -15.53 -44.35
N LEU A 504 -26.30 -15.40 -44.06
CA LEU A 504 -25.52 -16.40 -43.31
C LEU A 504 -26.04 -16.57 -41.88
N TYR A 505 -26.34 -15.47 -41.19
CA TYR A 505 -26.88 -15.47 -39.83
C TYR A 505 -28.29 -16.06 -39.74
N LEU A 506 -29.13 -15.83 -40.75
CA LEU A 506 -30.47 -16.42 -40.85
C LEU A 506 -30.43 -17.89 -41.30
N GLY A 507 -29.30 -18.37 -41.81
CA GLY A 507 -29.20 -19.69 -42.44
C GLY A 507 -29.90 -19.75 -43.81
N ASP A 508 -30.17 -18.61 -44.44
CA ASP A 508 -30.83 -18.55 -45.75
C ASP A 508 -29.82 -18.86 -46.87
N VAL A 509 -29.77 -20.14 -47.24
CA VAL A 509 -28.87 -20.64 -48.29
C VAL A 509 -29.27 -20.14 -49.68
N ARG A 510 -30.56 -19.91 -49.94
CA ARG A 510 -31.05 -19.47 -51.26
C ARG A 510 -30.63 -18.04 -51.55
N GLU A 511 -30.76 -17.16 -50.56
CA GLU A 511 -30.33 -15.77 -50.71
C GLU A 511 -28.80 -15.69 -50.84
N ARG A 512 -28.03 -16.52 -50.12
CA ARG A 512 -26.57 -16.61 -50.30
C ARG A 512 -26.18 -17.01 -51.71
N ILE A 513 -26.88 -17.97 -52.32
CA ILE A 513 -26.63 -18.41 -53.70
C ILE A 513 -26.95 -17.28 -54.67
N LYS A 514 -28.11 -16.62 -54.52
CA LYS A 514 -28.52 -15.46 -55.33
C LYS A 514 -27.49 -14.33 -55.29
N ILE A 515 -26.94 -14.01 -54.11
CA ILE A 515 -25.89 -13.00 -53.95
C ILE A 515 -24.60 -13.40 -54.68
N LEU A 516 -24.18 -14.67 -54.55
CA LEU A 516 -22.98 -15.19 -55.20
C LEU A 516 -23.12 -15.23 -56.74
N GLU A 517 -24.31 -15.55 -57.24
CA GLU A 517 -24.65 -15.47 -58.66
C GLU A 517 -24.60 -14.04 -59.18
N ASN A 518 -25.25 -13.10 -58.49
CA ASN A 518 -25.25 -11.69 -58.85
C ASN A 518 -23.84 -11.05 -58.80
N ALA A 519 -22.97 -11.54 -57.92
CA ALA A 519 -21.57 -11.14 -57.84
C ALA A 519 -20.66 -11.80 -58.90
N GLY A 520 -21.19 -12.71 -59.72
CA GLY A 520 -20.44 -13.44 -60.77
C GLY A 520 -19.59 -14.61 -60.25
N HIS A 521 -19.75 -15.02 -58.99
CA HIS A 521 -19.02 -16.13 -58.37
C HIS A 521 -19.77 -17.46 -58.50
N LEU A 522 -20.08 -17.86 -59.74
CA LEU A 522 -20.79 -19.09 -60.07
C LEU A 522 -20.15 -20.37 -59.46
N PRO A 523 -18.82 -20.55 -59.44
CA PRO A 523 -18.21 -21.73 -58.81
C PRO A 523 -18.51 -21.85 -57.32
N LEU A 524 -18.58 -20.71 -56.61
CA LEU A 524 -18.86 -20.68 -55.17
C LEU A 524 -20.36 -20.86 -54.88
N ALA A 525 -21.23 -20.32 -55.74
CA ALA A 525 -22.66 -20.59 -55.72
C ALA A 525 -22.94 -22.10 -55.90
N TYR A 526 -22.28 -22.74 -56.88
CA TYR A 526 -22.39 -24.18 -57.14
C TYR A 526 -21.95 -25.00 -55.93
N ILE A 527 -20.75 -24.73 -55.38
CA ILE A 527 -20.26 -25.41 -54.17
C ILE A 527 -21.25 -25.25 -53.01
N THR A 528 -21.81 -24.05 -52.82
CA THR A 528 -22.77 -23.77 -51.75
C THR A 528 -24.07 -24.56 -51.94
N ALA A 529 -24.60 -24.62 -53.17
CA ALA A 529 -25.79 -25.39 -53.51
C ALA A 529 -25.60 -26.91 -53.31
N THR A 530 -24.49 -27.46 -53.81
CA THR A 530 -24.17 -28.90 -53.68
C THR A 530 -23.90 -29.30 -52.23
N THR A 531 -23.19 -28.47 -51.46
CA THR A 531 -22.86 -28.74 -50.04
C THR A 531 -24.11 -28.73 -49.16
N HIS A 532 -25.12 -27.91 -49.50
CA HIS A 532 -26.36 -27.78 -48.73
C HIS A 532 -27.57 -28.55 -49.30
N GLY A 533 -27.38 -29.37 -50.34
CA GLY A 533 -28.40 -30.29 -50.87
C GLY A 533 -29.44 -29.68 -51.80
N LEU A 534 -29.19 -28.50 -52.39
CA LEU A 534 -30.06 -27.85 -53.38
C LEU A 534 -29.70 -28.36 -54.79
N GLN A 535 -30.18 -29.57 -55.14
CA GLN A 535 -29.83 -30.29 -56.36
C GLN A 535 -30.30 -29.59 -57.65
N ASP A 536 -31.51 -29.04 -57.61
CA ASP A 536 -32.13 -28.25 -58.67
C ASP A 536 -31.29 -27.01 -59.04
N VAL A 537 -30.82 -26.27 -58.04
CA VAL A 537 -29.99 -25.08 -58.23
C VAL A 537 -28.57 -25.47 -58.66
N ALA A 538 -28.02 -26.56 -58.10
CA ALA A 538 -26.70 -27.06 -58.47
C ALA A 538 -26.64 -27.56 -59.92
N GLU A 539 -27.67 -28.24 -60.42
CA GLU A 539 -27.75 -28.69 -61.81
C GLU A 539 -27.81 -27.52 -62.79
N ARG A 540 -28.60 -26.48 -62.49
CA ARG A 540 -28.64 -25.23 -63.27
C ARG A 540 -27.26 -24.56 -63.33
N LEU A 541 -26.61 -24.41 -62.17
CA LEU A 541 -25.29 -23.78 -62.09
C LEU A 541 -24.20 -24.62 -62.78
N ALA A 542 -24.28 -25.95 -62.71
CA ALA A 542 -23.37 -26.83 -63.44
C ALA A 542 -23.52 -26.68 -64.96
N ALA A 543 -24.74 -26.51 -65.46
CA ALA A 543 -25.00 -26.26 -66.87
C ALA A 543 -24.42 -24.92 -67.35
N GLU A 544 -24.45 -23.88 -66.49
CA GLU A 544 -23.83 -22.58 -66.78
C GLU A 544 -22.28 -22.60 -66.67
N LEU A 545 -21.70 -23.42 -65.79
CA LEU A 545 -20.26 -23.54 -65.56
C LEU A 545 -19.53 -24.45 -66.58
N GLY A 546 -20.23 -25.40 -67.20
CA GLY A 546 -19.65 -26.33 -68.20
C GLY A 546 -18.44 -27.10 -67.66
N ASP A 547 -17.29 -26.97 -68.32
CA ASP A 547 -16.04 -27.66 -67.95
C ASP A 547 -15.34 -27.07 -66.70
N SER A 548 -15.85 -25.97 -66.13
CA SER A 548 -15.23 -25.26 -65.01
C SER A 548 -15.82 -25.62 -63.63
N VAL A 549 -16.50 -26.77 -63.53
CA VAL A 549 -17.13 -27.25 -62.29
C VAL A 549 -16.08 -27.67 -61.25
N PRO A 550 -16.08 -27.09 -60.04
CA PRO A 550 -15.13 -27.46 -58.98
C PRO A 550 -15.38 -28.85 -58.40
N SER A 551 -14.31 -29.60 -58.13
CA SER A 551 -14.38 -30.87 -57.38
C SER A 551 -14.51 -30.64 -55.87
N LEU A 552 -15.45 -31.31 -55.21
CA LEU A 552 -15.62 -31.27 -53.75
C LEU A 552 -14.69 -32.28 -53.05
N PRO A 553 -14.17 -31.97 -51.85
CA PRO A 553 -13.32 -32.88 -51.09
C PRO A 553 -14.10 -34.10 -50.57
N GLU A 554 -13.63 -35.30 -50.90
CA GLU A 554 -14.22 -36.57 -50.46
C GLU A 554 -14.01 -36.84 -48.95
N GLY A 555 -15.01 -37.41 -48.29
CA GLY A 555 -14.92 -37.87 -46.89
C GLY A 555 -15.26 -36.85 -45.80
N LYS A 556 -15.71 -35.64 -46.14
CA LYS A 556 -16.20 -34.64 -45.17
C LYS A 556 -17.73 -34.57 -45.16
N GLN A 557 -18.34 -34.59 -43.98
CA GLN A 557 -19.79 -34.39 -43.83
C GLN A 557 -20.11 -32.89 -43.84
N PRO A 558 -21.02 -32.43 -44.71
CA PRO A 558 -21.47 -31.04 -44.68
C PRO A 558 -22.33 -30.79 -43.45
N SER A 559 -22.09 -29.67 -42.77
CA SER A 559 -22.92 -29.19 -41.66
C SER A 559 -23.36 -27.76 -41.93
N LEU A 560 -24.64 -27.47 -41.72
CA LEU A 560 -25.12 -26.08 -41.73
C LEU A 560 -24.47 -25.33 -40.57
N LEU A 561 -23.91 -24.17 -40.87
CA LEU A 561 -23.49 -23.22 -39.85
C LEU A 561 -24.77 -22.57 -39.30
N MET A 562 -25.48 -23.26 -38.43
CA MET A 562 -26.57 -22.64 -37.67
C MET A 562 -25.93 -21.86 -36.53
N PRO A 563 -26.25 -20.56 -36.36
CA PRO A 563 -25.87 -19.90 -35.13
C PRO A 563 -26.52 -20.64 -33.95
N PRO A 564 -25.81 -20.77 -32.82
CA PRO A 564 -26.38 -21.40 -31.63
C PRO A 564 -27.64 -20.62 -31.24
N MET A 565 -28.75 -21.32 -30.98
CA MET A 565 -29.95 -20.67 -30.45
C MET A 565 -29.60 -20.04 -29.09
N PRO A 566 -29.77 -18.72 -28.92
CA PRO A 566 -29.53 -18.08 -27.64
C PRO A 566 -30.42 -18.70 -26.56
N VAL A 567 -29.84 -19.00 -25.40
CA VAL A 567 -30.58 -19.59 -24.25
C VAL A 567 -31.62 -18.60 -23.70
N MET A 568 -31.39 -17.30 -23.90
CA MET A 568 -32.29 -16.21 -23.53
C MET A 568 -32.60 -15.40 -24.79
N CYS A 569 -33.87 -15.38 -25.19
CA CYS A 569 -34.35 -14.61 -26.33
C CYS A 569 -35.02 -13.33 -25.83
N GLY A 570 -34.44 -12.17 -26.18
CA GLY A 570 -35.03 -10.86 -25.91
C GLY A 570 -34.90 -10.38 -24.46
N GLY A 571 -34.14 -9.29 -24.27
CA GLY A 571 -34.00 -8.60 -22.99
C GLY A 571 -32.67 -7.91 -22.84
N ASP A 572 -32.57 -6.97 -21.88
CA ASP A 572 -31.27 -6.53 -21.40
C ASP A 572 -30.56 -7.72 -20.76
N TRP A 573 -29.26 -7.80 -21.00
CA TRP A 573 -28.42 -8.77 -20.30
C TRP A 573 -28.43 -8.39 -18.81
N PRO A 574 -28.17 -9.32 -17.88
CA PRO A 574 -28.04 -8.96 -16.47
C PRO A 574 -27.12 -7.73 -16.35
N LEU A 575 -27.73 -6.59 -16.01
CA LEU A 575 -27.04 -5.32 -16.10
C LEU A 575 -25.84 -5.40 -15.18
N LEU A 576 -24.68 -4.92 -15.65
CA LEU A 576 -23.57 -4.69 -14.76
C LEU A 576 -24.06 -3.80 -13.63
N ARG A 577 -23.81 -4.23 -12.39
CA ARG A 577 -24.13 -3.42 -11.22
C ARG A 577 -23.26 -2.17 -11.23
N VAL A 578 -23.76 -1.12 -11.86
CA VAL A 578 -23.23 0.24 -11.74
C VAL A 578 -23.48 0.67 -10.31
N MET A 579 -22.47 1.24 -9.66
CA MET A 579 -22.67 1.92 -8.38
C MET A 579 -23.77 2.96 -8.59
N LYS A 580 -24.92 2.79 -7.94
CA LYS A 580 -25.70 3.97 -7.60
C LYS A 580 -24.81 4.80 -6.70
N GLY A 581 -24.68 6.08 -7.02
CA GLY A 581 -23.86 6.94 -6.21
C GLY A 581 -24.32 6.90 -4.76
N ILE A 582 -23.39 7.00 -3.81
CA ILE A 582 -23.67 7.08 -2.36
C ILE A 582 -24.72 8.19 -2.07
N PHE A 583 -24.88 9.13 -3.00
CA PHE A 583 -25.74 10.29 -2.96
C PHE A 583 -27.12 10.13 -3.61
N GLU A 584 -27.35 9.09 -4.41
CA GLU A 584 -28.57 8.94 -5.24
C GLU A 584 -29.78 8.51 -4.39
N GLY A 585 -29.57 7.62 -3.40
CA GLY A 585 -30.64 7.17 -2.48
C GLY A 585 -31.13 8.23 -1.49
N GLY A 586 -30.36 9.30 -1.24
CA GLY A 586 -30.71 10.35 -0.27
C GLY A 586 -31.39 11.58 -0.88
N LEU A 587 -31.52 11.64 -2.22
CA LEU A 587 -32.03 12.82 -2.94
C LEU A 587 -33.29 12.54 -3.75
N ASP A 588 -33.46 11.34 -4.31
CA ASP A 588 -34.62 11.03 -5.15
C ASP A 588 -35.94 10.86 -4.36
N ASN A 589 -35.85 10.65 -3.04
CA ASN A 589 -37.02 10.42 -2.18
C ASN A 589 -37.82 11.69 -1.80
N VAL A 590 -37.46 12.88 -2.31
CA VAL A 590 -38.12 14.13 -1.91
C VAL A 590 -38.96 14.77 -3.03
N GLY A 591 -39.01 14.15 -4.22
CA GLY A 591 -39.85 14.63 -5.34
C GLY A 591 -41.27 14.06 -5.39
N ARG A 592 -41.57 12.99 -4.62
CA ARG A 592 -42.90 12.37 -4.58
C ARG A 592 -43.39 12.31 -3.13
N GLY A 593 -44.14 13.32 -2.74
CA GLY A 593 -44.89 13.25 -1.49
C GLY A 593 -46.01 12.23 -1.60
N THR A 594 -45.97 11.19 -0.78
CA THR A 594 -47.11 10.63 -0.01
C THR A 594 -46.62 9.50 0.90
N ALA A 595 -46.89 9.70 2.20
CA ALA A 595 -47.08 8.75 3.32
C ALA A 595 -46.19 7.49 3.46
N HIS A 596 -45.47 7.48 4.58
CA HIS A 596 -44.98 6.29 5.29
C HIS A 596 -46.09 5.25 5.52
N GLU A 597 -45.72 3.97 5.44
CA GLU A 597 -45.99 3.01 6.52
C GLU A 597 -44.82 2.01 6.58
N GLU A 598 -44.29 1.87 7.79
CA GLU A 598 -43.26 0.92 8.20
C GLU A 598 -43.92 -0.45 8.38
N GLU A 599 -43.30 -1.52 7.91
CA GLU A 599 -43.48 -2.84 8.54
C GLU A 599 -42.15 -3.62 8.51
N GLU A 600 -41.77 -4.08 9.70
CA GLU A 600 -40.61 -4.90 10.01
C GLU A 600 -40.89 -6.39 9.73
N GLU A 601 -39.81 -7.10 9.41
CA GLU A 601 -39.47 -8.44 9.92
C GLU A 601 -40.15 -9.75 9.40
N VAL A 602 -39.26 -10.70 9.09
CA VAL A 602 -39.28 -12.18 9.32
C VAL A 602 -39.38 -13.14 8.11
N GLU A 603 -38.29 -13.92 8.00
CA GLU A 603 -38.06 -15.31 7.55
C GLU A 603 -39.00 -16.00 6.53
N GLY A 604 -38.37 -16.44 5.44
CA GLY A 604 -38.18 -17.87 5.10
C GLY A 604 -39.36 -18.66 4.54
N ASP A 605 -39.29 -19.02 3.25
CA ASP A 605 -39.76 -20.35 2.82
C ASP A 605 -39.15 -20.79 1.48
N TRP A 606 -38.62 -22.01 1.46
CA TRP A 606 -38.24 -22.78 0.27
C TRP A 606 -39.08 -24.05 0.32
N GLY A 607 -40.06 -24.21 -0.57
CA GLY A 607 -40.74 -25.49 -0.76
C GLY A 607 -42.01 -25.40 -1.58
N ASP A 608 -41.95 -26.02 -2.78
CA ASP A 608 -43.04 -26.64 -3.56
C ASP A 608 -44.30 -25.78 -3.89
N GLU A 609 -45.00 -25.92 -5.01
CA GLU A 609 -45.33 -27.10 -5.78
C GLU A 609 -45.89 -26.64 -7.15
N LEU A 610 -45.78 -27.52 -8.13
CA LEU A 610 -46.49 -27.46 -9.40
C LEU A 610 -48.01 -27.38 -9.18
N ASP A 611 -48.70 -26.51 -9.92
CA ASP A 611 -50.09 -26.80 -10.28
C ASP A 611 -50.39 -26.38 -11.73
N MET A 612 -50.60 -27.41 -12.54
CA MET A 612 -51.19 -27.34 -13.86
C MET A 612 -52.70 -27.23 -13.70
N VAL A 613 -53.33 -26.20 -14.26
CA VAL A 613 -54.75 -26.25 -14.60
C VAL A 613 -54.97 -25.81 -16.04
N ASP A 614 -55.24 -26.85 -16.82
CA ASP A 614 -55.98 -26.99 -18.07
C ASP A 614 -56.97 -25.86 -18.41
N VAL A 615 -56.85 -25.30 -19.61
CA VAL A 615 -57.98 -24.72 -20.35
C VAL A 615 -57.93 -25.23 -21.80
N ASN A 616 -58.33 -26.48 -21.98
CA ASN A 616 -58.92 -26.94 -23.23
C ASN A 616 -60.34 -26.37 -23.40
N GLY A 617 -60.56 -25.63 -24.48
CA GLY A 617 -61.92 -25.23 -24.87
C GLY A 617 -62.01 -24.25 -26.03
N LEU A 618 -61.77 -24.72 -27.26
CA LEU A 618 -62.65 -24.62 -28.45
C LEU A 618 -61.89 -24.61 -29.80
N ALA A 619 -61.93 -25.78 -30.44
CA ALA A 619 -62.27 -26.09 -31.83
C ALA A 619 -61.77 -25.24 -33.02
N ASN A 620 -60.96 -25.94 -33.83
CA ASN A 620 -60.72 -25.88 -35.29
C ASN A 620 -61.80 -25.25 -36.20
N GLY A 621 -61.32 -24.56 -37.26
CA GLY A 621 -62.08 -24.26 -38.49
C GLY A 621 -61.24 -23.63 -39.61
N ASP A 622 -60.86 -24.45 -40.58
CA ASP A 622 -60.37 -24.27 -41.98
C ASP A 622 -60.02 -22.91 -42.63
N VAL A 623 -58.77 -22.84 -43.09
CA VAL A 623 -58.28 -22.80 -44.50
C VAL A 623 -59.21 -22.37 -45.66
N THR A 624 -58.68 -21.44 -46.47
CA THR A 624 -58.86 -21.12 -47.91
C THR A 624 -59.95 -20.17 -48.44
N ALA A 625 -59.42 -19.20 -49.23
CA ALA A 625 -59.94 -18.58 -50.45
C ALA A 625 -61.08 -17.54 -50.34
N ILE A 626 -60.82 -16.34 -50.90
CA ILE A 626 -61.48 -15.78 -52.09
C ILE A 626 -60.69 -14.54 -52.54
N MET A 627 -60.22 -14.58 -53.79
CA MET A 627 -59.76 -13.45 -54.60
C MET A 627 -60.97 -12.78 -55.26
N GLU A 628 -60.74 -11.57 -55.80
CA GLU A 628 -61.61 -10.77 -56.71
C GLU A 628 -62.77 -10.06 -55.99
N ASP A 629 -62.99 -8.74 -56.14
CA ASP A 629 -63.15 -7.99 -57.39
C ASP A 629 -62.47 -6.60 -57.37
N GLY A 630 -62.11 -6.13 -58.56
CA GLY A 630 -61.72 -4.75 -58.83
C GLY A 630 -62.87 -3.86 -59.28
N GLU A 631 -62.68 -2.54 -59.19
CA GLU A 631 -63.35 -1.58 -60.07
C GLU A 631 -62.48 -0.32 -60.26
N VAL A 632 -62.49 0.16 -61.50
CA VAL A 632 -61.59 1.13 -62.12
C VAL A 632 -62.11 2.55 -61.95
N GLY A 633 -61.19 3.51 -61.79
CA GLY A 633 -61.41 4.93 -62.00
C GLY A 633 -60.11 5.63 -62.43
N GLU A 634 -59.91 5.71 -63.75
CA GLU A 634 -59.05 6.64 -64.51
C GLU A 634 -59.18 8.09 -63.98
N GLU A 635 -58.26 9.06 -64.13
CA GLU A 635 -56.98 9.27 -64.79
C GLU A 635 -56.48 10.63 -64.25
N ASN A 636 -55.19 10.78 -63.97
CA ASN A 636 -54.38 11.90 -64.49
C ASN A 636 -52.93 11.76 -64.05
N GLU A 637 -52.08 11.71 -65.07
CA GLU A 637 -50.63 11.60 -65.05
C GLU A 637 -49.98 12.89 -64.52
N GLU A 638 -49.11 12.77 -63.52
CA GLU A 638 -47.91 13.62 -63.41
C GLU A 638 -46.72 12.73 -63.01
N GLU A 639 -45.66 12.79 -63.82
CA GLU A 639 -44.36 12.19 -63.56
C GLU A 639 -43.80 12.64 -62.20
N GLY A 640 -43.51 11.68 -61.32
CA GLY A 640 -42.86 11.94 -60.03
C GLY A 640 -41.83 10.87 -59.73
N GLY A 641 -40.55 11.25 -59.82
CA GLY A 641 -39.42 10.42 -59.43
C GLY A 641 -39.57 9.90 -58.00
N TRP A 642 -39.07 8.69 -57.77
CA TRP A 642 -39.01 8.08 -56.45
C TRP A 642 -38.02 8.88 -55.58
N ASP A 643 -38.54 9.88 -54.86
CA ASP A 643 -37.82 10.56 -53.80
C ASP A 643 -37.54 9.56 -52.69
N LEU A 644 -36.25 9.32 -52.47
CA LEU A 644 -35.67 8.30 -51.61
C LEU A 644 -35.41 8.86 -50.20
N GLU A 645 -36.31 9.71 -49.73
CA GLU A 645 -36.32 10.31 -48.40
C GLU A 645 -37.74 10.22 -47.84
N ASP A 646 -38.11 9.03 -47.35
CA ASP A 646 -38.98 8.82 -46.18
C ASP A 646 -39.38 7.34 -46.06
N LEU A 647 -38.40 6.52 -45.67
CA LEU A 647 -38.69 5.25 -45.01
C LEU A 647 -39.02 5.58 -43.55
N GLU A 648 -40.25 6.06 -43.31
CA GLU A 648 -40.81 6.16 -41.97
C GLU A 648 -40.89 4.74 -41.37
N LEU A 649 -39.94 4.45 -40.47
CA LEU A 649 -40.03 3.30 -39.59
C LEU A 649 -41.22 3.51 -38.63
N PRO A 650 -41.95 2.45 -38.25
CA PRO A 650 -43.19 2.57 -37.48
C PRO A 650 -43.02 3.42 -36.20
N PRO A 651 -43.99 4.27 -35.84
CA PRO A 651 -43.90 5.17 -34.71
C PRO A 651 -44.20 4.43 -33.40
N GLU A 652 -43.32 3.52 -32.99
CA GLU A 652 -43.30 2.98 -31.62
C GLU A 652 -41.86 2.72 -31.18
N ALA A 653 -41.10 3.79 -30.97
CA ALA A 653 -39.86 3.75 -30.19
C ALA A 653 -40.08 4.57 -28.91
N GLU A 654 -40.88 4.05 -27.99
CA GLU A 654 -40.78 4.49 -26.61
C GLU A 654 -39.31 4.32 -26.17
N THR A 655 -38.75 5.37 -25.58
CA THR A 655 -37.41 5.26 -25.00
C THR A 655 -37.42 4.14 -23.96
N PRO A 656 -36.62 3.07 -24.13
CA PRO A 656 -36.67 1.95 -23.20
C PRO A 656 -36.33 2.44 -21.80
N ARG A 657 -37.27 2.27 -20.86
CA ARG A 657 -37.06 2.57 -19.44
C ARG A 657 -36.21 1.44 -18.87
N ALA A 658 -35.02 1.77 -18.36
CA ALA A 658 -34.16 0.79 -17.69
C ALA A 658 -34.89 0.18 -16.48
N SER A 659 -34.86 -1.15 -16.35
CA SER A 659 -35.44 -1.88 -15.23
C SER A 659 -34.79 -1.49 -13.90
N VAL A 660 -35.59 -1.09 -12.91
CA VAL A 660 -35.12 -0.50 -11.63
C VAL A 660 -34.76 -1.54 -10.57
N ASN A 661 -34.99 -2.83 -10.81
CA ASN A 661 -34.81 -3.87 -9.80
C ASN A 661 -33.43 -4.55 -9.89
N ALA A 662 -32.45 -4.01 -9.19
CA ALA A 662 -31.27 -4.77 -8.78
C ALA A 662 -30.69 -4.23 -7.47
N HIS A 663 -30.83 -5.00 -6.39
CA HIS A 663 -30.09 -4.76 -5.15
C HIS A 663 -28.58 -4.76 -5.44
N SER A 664 -27.93 -3.64 -5.11
CA SER A 664 -26.61 -3.24 -5.62
C SER A 664 -25.48 -3.58 -4.64
N ALA A 665 -24.67 -4.58 -4.97
CA ALA A 665 -23.28 -4.66 -4.51
C ALA A 665 -22.33 -4.62 -5.72
N VAL A 666 -21.35 -3.72 -5.67
CA VAL A 666 -20.34 -3.35 -6.67
C VAL A 666 -19.94 -4.49 -7.63
N PHE A 667 -20.10 -4.32 -8.95
CA PHE A 667 -19.40 -5.16 -9.93
C PHE A 667 -18.26 -4.38 -10.57
N VAL A 668 -17.03 -4.72 -10.18
CA VAL A 668 -15.81 -4.37 -10.92
C VAL A 668 -15.58 -5.50 -11.91
N ALA A 669 -15.51 -5.19 -13.22
CA ALA A 669 -15.09 -6.17 -14.20
C ALA A 669 -13.75 -6.77 -13.72
N PRO A 670 -13.67 -8.08 -13.44
CA PRO A 670 -12.46 -8.65 -12.86
C PRO A 670 -11.33 -8.47 -13.87
N THR A 671 -10.41 -7.55 -13.60
CA THR A 671 -9.09 -7.57 -14.24
C THR A 671 -8.53 -8.97 -14.04
N PRO A 672 -8.06 -9.65 -15.09
CA PRO A 672 -7.44 -10.96 -14.96
C PRO A 672 -6.37 -10.90 -13.87
N GLY A 673 -6.70 -11.47 -12.72
CA GLY A 673 -5.82 -11.47 -11.56
C GLY A 673 -4.62 -12.38 -11.84
N MET A 674 -3.54 -12.18 -11.09
CA MET A 674 -2.45 -13.13 -11.11
C MET A 674 -2.96 -14.49 -10.60
N PRO A 675 -2.59 -15.61 -11.24
CA PRO A 675 -2.93 -16.94 -10.74
C PRO A 675 -2.52 -17.11 -9.27
N VAL A 676 -3.37 -17.75 -8.47
CA VAL A 676 -3.16 -17.88 -7.02
C VAL A 676 -1.83 -18.57 -6.69
N SER A 677 -1.43 -19.57 -7.49
CA SER A 677 -0.12 -20.23 -7.39
C SER A 677 1.06 -19.26 -7.57
N GLN A 678 0.91 -18.25 -8.43
CA GLN A 678 1.92 -17.20 -8.62
C GLN A 678 1.96 -16.23 -7.44
N ILE A 679 0.80 -15.90 -6.85
CA ILE A 679 0.71 -15.04 -5.67
C ILE A 679 1.42 -15.71 -4.47
N TRP A 680 1.17 -17.00 -4.24
CA TRP A 680 1.80 -17.75 -3.16
C TRP A 680 3.33 -17.83 -3.30
N THR A 681 3.82 -18.13 -4.51
CA THR A 681 5.28 -18.24 -4.76
C THR A 681 6.01 -16.90 -4.71
N GLN A 682 5.34 -15.76 -4.96
CA GLN A 682 5.94 -14.44 -4.82
C GLN A 682 6.00 -13.93 -3.38
N ARG A 683 5.01 -14.31 -2.55
CA ARG A 683 4.91 -13.84 -1.16
C ARG A 683 5.68 -14.70 -0.17
N SER A 684 5.99 -15.94 -0.52
CA SER A 684 6.61 -16.90 0.37
C SER A 684 8.05 -17.22 0.01
N SER A 685 8.82 -17.62 1.02
CA SER A 685 10.13 -18.26 0.86
C SER A 685 10.17 -19.66 1.48
N LEU A 686 9.00 -20.20 1.86
CA LEU A 686 8.85 -21.48 2.53
C LEU A 686 8.64 -22.61 1.50
N ALA A 687 9.45 -23.65 1.56
CA ALA A 687 9.40 -24.73 0.57
C ALA A 687 8.03 -25.44 0.51
N ALA A 688 7.35 -25.59 1.65
CA ALA A 688 6.02 -26.21 1.73
C ALA A 688 4.96 -25.43 0.91
N GLU A 689 5.00 -24.10 0.96
CA GLU A 689 4.04 -23.25 0.26
C GLU A 689 4.31 -23.23 -1.25
N HIS A 690 5.58 -23.31 -1.66
CA HIS A 690 5.95 -23.49 -3.07
C HIS A 690 5.51 -24.86 -3.61
N ALA A 691 5.60 -25.91 -2.79
CA ALA A 691 5.09 -27.23 -3.16
C ALA A 691 3.56 -27.24 -3.28
N ALA A 692 2.84 -26.60 -2.34
CA ALA A 692 1.39 -26.43 -2.42
C ALA A 692 0.96 -25.66 -3.70
N ALA A 693 1.71 -24.62 -4.07
CA ALA A 693 1.51 -23.88 -5.31
C ALA A 693 1.79 -24.69 -6.60
N GLY A 694 2.32 -25.91 -6.51
CA GLY A 694 2.68 -26.76 -7.65
C GLY A 694 4.04 -26.44 -8.27
N ASN A 695 4.82 -25.51 -7.69
CA ASN A 695 6.15 -25.14 -8.19
C ASN A 695 7.24 -25.96 -7.50
N PHE A 696 7.26 -27.28 -7.79
CA PHE A 696 8.14 -28.24 -7.13
C PHE A 696 9.63 -27.94 -7.33
N ASP A 697 10.04 -27.42 -8.49
CA ASP A 697 11.44 -27.07 -8.74
C ASP A 697 11.96 -26.02 -7.75
N THR A 698 11.17 -24.98 -7.50
CA THR A 698 11.56 -23.94 -6.52
C THR A 698 11.58 -24.49 -5.10
N ALA A 699 10.61 -25.31 -4.72
CA ALA A 699 10.60 -25.98 -3.42
C ALA A 699 11.84 -26.86 -3.21
N MET A 700 12.23 -27.66 -4.22
CA MET A 700 13.44 -28.49 -4.16
C MET A 700 14.72 -27.66 -4.04
N ARG A 701 14.85 -26.57 -4.80
CA ARG A 701 16.00 -25.67 -4.68
C ARG A 701 16.10 -25.01 -3.31
N LEU A 702 14.96 -24.60 -2.72
CA LEU A 702 14.91 -24.04 -1.37
C LEU A 702 15.38 -25.07 -0.34
N LEU A 703 14.86 -26.30 -0.39
CA LEU A 703 15.25 -27.38 0.52
C LEU A 703 16.71 -27.81 0.35
N ASN A 704 17.22 -27.80 -0.89
CA ASN A 704 18.63 -28.06 -1.17
C ASN A 704 19.53 -27.01 -0.50
N ARG A 705 19.22 -25.72 -0.68
CA ARG A 705 19.97 -24.61 -0.08
C ARG A 705 19.84 -24.53 1.44
N GLN A 706 18.66 -24.84 1.98
CA GLN A 706 18.36 -24.68 3.40
C GLN A 706 18.85 -25.85 4.24
N LEU A 707 18.70 -27.08 3.74
CA LEU A 707 18.90 -28.31 4.51
C LEU A 707 19.89 -29.28 3.85
N GLY A 708 20.47 -28.95 2.70
CA GLY A 708 21.38 -29.84 1.97
C GLY A 708 20.67 -31.07 1.36
N ILE A 709 19.34 -31.02 1.17
CA ILE A 709 18.54 -32.14 0.67
C ILE A 709 18.84 -32.38 -0.82
N ARG A 710 19.18 -33.64 -1.16
CA ARG A 710 19.36 -34.08 -2.56
C ARG A 710 18.49 -35.28 -2.93
N ASN A 711 18.12 -36.12 -1.97
CA ASN A 711 17.20 -37.21 -2.23
C ASN A 711 15.75 -36.75 -1.97
N PHE A 712 15.04 -36.46 -3.05
CA PHE A 712 13.64 -36.04 -3.01
C PHE A 712 12.65 -37.20 -3.21
N ILE A 713 13.12 -38.43 -3.44
CA ILE A 713 12.25 -39.60 -3.66
C ILE A 713 11.28 -39.80 -2.48
N PRO A 714 11.72 -39.74 -1.20
CA PRO A 714 10.82 -39.89 -0.06
C PRO A 714 9.78 -38.75 0.07
N LEU A 715 10.08 -37.57 -0.49
CA LEU A 715 9.23 -36.39 -0.42
C LEU A 715 8.21 -36.31 -1.55
N ARG A 716 8.29 -37.18 -2.57
CA ARG A 716 7.46 -37.09 -3.78
C ARG A 716 5.96 -37.18 -3.49
N SER A 717 5.53 -38.16 -2.69
CA SER A 717 4.11 -38.29 -2.32
C SER A 717 3.66 -37.08 -1.51
N MET A 718 4.52 -36.57 -0.64
CA MET A 718 4.22 -35.43 0.22
C MET A 718 4.04 -34.13 -0.57
N PHE A 719 4.83 -33.94 -1.64
CA PHE A 719 4.69 -32.79 -2.54
C PHE A 719 3.35 -32.84 -3.30
N LEU A 720 2.94 -34.04 -3.74
CA LEU A 720 1.65 -34.23 -4.39
C LEU A 720 0.50 -33.99 -3.42
N ASP A 721 0.59 -34.51 -2.20
CA ASP A 721 -0.42 -34.29 -1.14
C ASP A 721 -0.59 -32.80 -0.81
N LEU A 722 0.51 -32.04 -0.77
CA LEU A 722 0.44 -30.59 -0.55
C LEU A 722 -0.24 -29.85 -1.71
N HIS A 723 0.05 -30.22 -2.95
CA HIS A 723 -0.55 -29.57 -4.11
C HIS A 723 -2.05 -29.90 -4.24
N THR A 724 -2.41 -31.16 -4.07
CA THR A 724 -3.82 -31.60 -4.13
C THR A 724 -4.62 -31.10 -2.93
N GLY A 725 -4.03 -31.08 -1.73
CA GLY A 725 -4.70 -30.60 -0.51
C GLY A 725 -4.93 -29.09 -0.46
N SER A 726 -4.22 -28.31 -1.28
CA SER A 726 -4.38 -26.86 -1.36
C SER A 726 -5.38 -26.39 -2.42
N HIS A 727 -5.95 -27.31 -3.22
CA HIS A 727 -6.91 -27.00 -4.27
C HIS A 727 -8.15 -27.90 -4.20
N THR A 728 -9.34 -27.30 -4.37
CA THR A 728 -10.59 -28.02 -4.60
C THR A 728 -11.02 -27.86 -6.05
N TYR A 729 -11.71 -28.86 -6.58
CA TYR A 729 -12.11 -28.91 -7.98
C TYR A 729 -13.62 -29.13 -8.07
N LEU A 730 -14.31 -28.22 -8.75
CA LEU A 730 -15.75 -28.26 -8.95
C LEU A 730 -16.06 -28.33 -10.44
N ARG A 731 -16.87 -29.30 -10.86
CA ARG A 731 -17.37 -29.39 -12.23
C ARG A 731 -18.80 -28.86 -12.25
N ALA A 732 -19.02 -27.72 -12.90
CA ALA A 732 -20.35 -27.10 -12.96
C ALA A 732 -21.33 -27.92 -13.83
N PHE A 733 -20.91 -28.31 -15.04
CA PHE A 733 -21.71 -29.13 -15.96
C PHE A 733 -20.84 -30.15 -16.68
N SER A 734 -21.45 -31.18 -17.28
CA SER A 734 -20.73 -32.22 -18.03
C SER A 734 -19.94 -31.67 -19.23
N SER A 735 -20.44 -30.62 -19.88
CA SER A 735 -19.80 -29.96 -21.03
C SER A 735 -18.84 -28.81 -20.65
N ALA A 736 -18.79 -28.41 -19.38
CA ALA A 736 -17.92 -27.33 -18.93
C ALA A 736 -16.57 -27.82 -18.39
N PRO A 737 -15.52 -26.97 -18.49
CA PRO A 737 -14.25 -27.23 -17.83
C PRO A 737 -14.41 -27.26 -16.30
N VAL A 738 -13.53 -28.01 -15.64
CA VAL A 738 -13.46 -28.08 -14.17
C VAL A 738 -12.93 -26.76 -13.63
N VAL A 739 -13.64 -26.18 -12.68
CA VAL A 739 -13.25 -24.97 -11.96
C VAL A 739 -12.38 -25.38 -10.77
N SER A 740 -11.15 -24.86 -10.70
CA SER A 740 -10.25 -25.05 -9.57
C SER A 740 -10.36 -23.87 -8.59
N LEU A 741 -10.53 -24.14 -7.30
CA LEU A 741 -10.55 -23.16 -6.23
C LEU A 741 -9.40 -23.43 -5.24
N ALA A 742 -8.65 -22.39 -4.90
CA ALA A 742 -7.54 -22.49 -3.95
C ALA A 742 -8.04 -22.40 -2.50
N VAL A 743 -7.54 -23.28 -1.64
CA VAL A 743 -7.85 -23.32 -0.20
C VAL A 743 -6.74 -22.62 0.58
N GLU A 744 -7.12 -21.63 1.38
CA GLU A 744 -6.19 -20.75 2.09
C GLU A 744 -6.26 -20.94 3.60
N ARG A 745 -5.10 -20.84 4.27
CA ARG A 745 -5.00 -20.87 5.73
C ARG A 745 -5.50 -19.54 6.31
N GLY A 746 -6.44 -19.61 7.26
CA GLY A 746 -6.98 -18.43 7.94
C GLY A 746 -8.01 -17.64 7.12
N TRP A 747 -8.76 -18.33 6.25
CA TRP A 747 -9.82 -17.72 5.43
C TRP A 747 -10.84 -16.95 6.30
N ASN A 748 -11.19 -15.75 5.86
CA ASN A 748 -12.18 -14.89 6.51
C ASN A 748 -13.04 -14.24 5.41
N GLU A 749 -14.36 -14.24 5.62
CA GLU A 749 -15.37 -13.71 4.70
C GLU A 749 -15.18 -12.20 4.42
N SER A 750 -14.51 -11.47 5.32
CA SER A 750 -14.19 -10.05 5.19
C SER A 750 -12.92 -9.72 4.38
N ALA A 751 -12.17 -10.72 3.91
CA ALA A 751 -10.94 -10.49 3.16
C ALA A 751 -11.22 -10.07 1.71
N SER A 752 -10.59 -8.98 1.25
CA SER A 752 -10.74 -8.51 -0.13
C SER A 752 -10.23 -9.57 -1.13
N PRO A 753 -10.87 -9.77 -2.31
CA PRO A 753 -10.50 -10.80 -3.29
C PRO A 753 -9.04 -10.78 -3.76
N ASN A 754 -8.39 -9.61 -3.66
CA ASN A 754 -7.01 -9.37 -4.10
C ASN A 754 -5.96 -9.60 -3.00
N VAL A 755 -6.40 -9.86 -1.76
CA VAL A 755 -5.51 -10.18 -0.62
C VAL A 755 -5.73 -11.66 -0.28
N ARG A 756 -5.02 -12.53 -1.01
CA ARG A 756 -5.03 -13.98 -0.77
C ARG A 756 -4.10 -14.34 0.38
N GLY A 757 -4.54 -15.24 1.25
CA GLY A 757 -3.75 -15.83 2.33
C GLY A 757 -2.77 -16.90 1.83
N PRO A 758 -1.89 -17.42 2.70
CA PRO A 758 -1.02 -18.54 2.37
C PRO A 758 -1.83 -19.83 2.12
N PRO A 759 -1.30 -20.80 1.37
CA PRO A 759 -2.01 -22.05 1.08
C PRO A 759 -2.30 -22.83 2.36
N ALA A 760 -3.44 -23.53 2.38
CA ALA A 760 -3.70 -24.54 3.39
C ALA A 760 -2.74 -25.72 3.20
N LEU A 761 -2.05 -26.11 4.27
CA LEU A 761 -1.06 -27.19 4.25
C LEU A 761 -1.62 -28.41 4.98
N VAL A 762 -1.39 -29.59 4.39
CA VAL A 762 -1.88 -30.88 4.90
C VAL A 762 -1.14 -31.33 6.16
N TYR A 763 0.14 -30.96 6.28
CA TYR A 763 0.99 -31.35 7.39
C TYR A 763 1.04 -30.28 8.46
N ASN A 764 0.77 -30.67 9.70
CA ASN A 764 0.84 -29.80 10.86
C ASN A 764 1.75 -30.40 11.95
N PHE A 765 2.11 -29.56 12.92
CA PHE A 765 3.00 -29.98 14.00
C PHE A 765 2.35 -30.98 14.96
N SER A 766 1.06 -30.86 15.25
CA SER A 766 0.33 -31.76 16.18
C SER A 766 0.31 -33.22 15.69
N GLN A 767 0.17 -33.45 14.38
CA GLN A 767 0.30 -34.79 13.79
C GLN A 767 1.67 -35.42 14.06
N MET A 768 2.73 -34.61 14.20
CA MET A 768 4.07 -35.15 14.49
C MET A 768 4.18 -35.66 15.92
N GLU A 769 3.53 -35.00 16.88
CA GLU A 769 3.46 -35.49 18.26
C GLU A 769 2.71 -36.83 18.34
N GLU A 770 1.63 -36.99 17.58
CA GLU A 770 0.89 -38.26 17.52
C GLU A 770 1.74 -39.38 16.94
N LYS A 771 2.46 -39.11 15.84
CA LYS A 771 3.42 -40.05 15.25
C LYS A 771 4.56 -40.38 16.22
N LEU A 772 5.05 -39.40 16.98
CA LEU A 772 6.09 -39.58 18.00
C LEU A 772 5.61 -40.54 19.11
N ARG A 773 4.40 -40.32 19.65
CA ARG A 773 3.79 -41.21 20.64
C ARG A 773 3.54 -42.61 20.09
N ALA A 774 3.14 -42.73 18.81
CA ALA A 774 3.00 -44.02 18.14
C ALA A 774 4.36 -44.74 18.00
N GLY A 775 5.42 -44.01 17.63
CA GLY A 775 6.79 -44.53 17.56
C GLY A 775 7.29 -45.04 18.91
N TYR A 776 6.99 -44.33 20.00
CA TYR A 776 7.28 -44.78 21.37
C TYR A 776 6.57 -46.08 21.73
N ARG A 777 5.26 -46.17 21.44
CA ARG A 777 4.50 -47.40 21.67
C ARG A 777 5.05 -48.59 20.87
N ALA A 778 5.40 -48.39 19.61
CA ALA A 778 6.00 -49.43 18.76
C ALA A 778 7.38 -49.87 19.27
N THR A 779 8.20 -48.93 19.78
CA THR A 779 9.50 -49.20 20.39
C THR A 779 9.36 -50.05 21.65
N THR A 780 8.42 -49.69 22.54
CA THR A 780 8.10 -50.47 23.75
C THR A 780 7.59 -51.87 23.40
N ALA A 781 6.80 -52.00 22.33
CA ALA A 781 6.27 -53.28 21.85
C ALA A 781 7.30 -54.16 21.11
N GLY A 782 8.54 -53.68 20.91
CA GLY A 782 9.59 -54.42 20.19
C GLY A 782 9.41 -54.49 18.66
N LYS A 783 8.48 -53.71 18.10
CA LYS A 783 8.24 -53.61 16.64
C LYS A 783 9.17 -52.59 16.00
N PHE A 784 10.47 -52.90 15.95
CA PHE A 784 11.52 -51.92 15.61
C PHE A 784 11.47 -51.43 14.16
N THR A 785 11.05 -52.26 13.21
CA THR A 785 10.87 -51.84 11.80
C THR A 785 9.73 -50.84 11.64
N GLU A 786 8.61 -51.08 12.33
CA GLU A 786 7.46 -50.18 12.36
C GLU A 786 7.81 -48.85 13.06
N ALA A 787 8.50 -48.93 14.21
CA ALA A 787 8.99 -47.76 14.93
C ALA A 787 9.93 -46.92 14.06
N LEU A 788 10.90 -47.54 13.39
CA LEU A 788 11.85 -46.86 12.52
C LEU A 788 11.13 -46.13 11.37
N ARG A 789 10.13 -46.78 10.74
CA ARG A 789 9.31 -46.15 9.68
C ARG A 789 8.55 -44.92 10.19
N LEU A 790 8.00 -44.97 11.41
CA LEU A 790 7.29 -43.84 12.01
C LEU A 790 8.24 -42.67 12.29
N PHE A 791 9.41 -42.93 12.88
CA PHE A 791 10.42 -41.90 13.15
C PHE A 791 11.01 -41.30 11.87
N LEU A 792 11.32 -42.12 10.86
CA LEU A 792 11.74 -41.63 9.55
C LEU A 792 10.66 -40.78 8.88
N SER A 793 9.39 -41.19 8.97
CA SER A 793 8.27 -40.39 8.45
C SER A 793 8.19 -39.00 9.09
N ILE A 794 8.50 -38.87 10.39
CA ILE A 794 8.59 -37.57 11.06
C ILE A 794 9.72 -36.73 10.45
N LEU A 795 10.94 -37.29 10.32
CA LEU A 795 12.06 -36.60 9.67
C LEU A 795 11.77 -36.24 8.20
N HIS A 796 10.95 -36.99 7.49
CA HIS A 796 10.57 -36.66 6.12
C HIS A 796 9.48 -35.59 6.04
N THR A 797 8.61 -35.49 7.06
CA THR A 797 7.52 -34.51 7.06
C THR A 797 7.98 -33.12 7.52
N ILE A 798 8.93 -33.05 8.48
CA ILE A 798 9.39 -31.77 9.08
C ILE A 798 9.82 -30.69 8.07
N PRO A 799 10.55 -30.98 6.97
CA PRO A 799 10.92 -29.97 5.97
C PRO A 799 9.73 -29.28 5.29
N LEU A 800 8.52 -29.85 5.43
CA LEU A 800 7.28 -29.40 4.83
C LEU A 800 6.27 -28.85 5.83
N ILE A 801 6.63 -28.74 7.11
CA ILE A 801 5.77 -28.15 8.15
C ILE A 801 5.97 -26.64 8.18
N VAL A 802 4.88 -25.90 8.38
CA VAL A 802 4.92 -24.44 8.60
C VAL A 802 4.28 -24.06 9.94
N VAL A 803 5.05 -23.39 10.78
CA VAL A 803 4.68 -22.92 12.12
C VAL A 803 4.68 -21.40 12.19
N GLU A 804 3.90 -20.82 13.11
CA GLU A 804 3.65 -19.38 13.14
C GLU A 804 4.66 -18.65 14.03
N SER A 805 5.08 -19.29 15.13
CA SER A 805 5.92 -18.64 16.15
C SER A 805 7.35 -19.15 16.17
N ARG A 806 8.28 -18.31 16.64
CA ARG A 806 9.67 -18.72 16.88
C ARG A 806 9.81 -19.79 17.95
N ARG A 807 8.87 -19.85 18.91
CA ARG A 807 8.85 -20.88 19.95
C ARG A 807 8.59 -22.26 19.33
N GLU A 808 7.60 -22.36 18.46
CA GLU A 808 7.30 -23.59 17.72
C GLU A 808 8.47 -24.02 16.81
N VAL A 809 9.24 -23.07 16.25
CA VAL A 809 10.46 -23.40 15.50
C VAL A 809 11.48 -24.12 16.37
N ASP A 810 11.66 -23.67 17.61
CA ASP A 810 12.59 -24.31 18.55
C ASP A 810 12.11 -25.70 18.97
N GLU A 811 10.80 -25.87 19.17
CA GLU A 811 10.16 -27.19 19.42
C GLU A 811 10.35 -28.15 18.23
N VAL A 812 10.20 -27.68 16.99
CA VAL A 812 10.47 -28.49 15.79
C VAL A 812 11.94 -28.92 15.72
N LYS A 813 12.89 -28.04 16.07
CA LYS A 813 14.32 -28.40 16.12
C LYS A 813 14.61 -29.43 17.21
N GLU A 814 13.99 -29.28 18.39
CA GLU A 814 14.10 -30.27 19.46
C GLU A 814 13.54 -31.63 19.01
N LEU A 815 12.42 -31.63 18.29
CA LEU A 815 11.85 -32.86 17.73
C LEU A 815 12.81 -33.56 16.77
N ILE A 816 13.52 -32.84 15.89
CA ILE A 816 14.56 -33.43 15.03
C ILE A 816 15.64 -34.12 15.88
N VAL A 817 16.09 -33.45 16.95
CA VAL A 817 17.13 -33.98 17.85
C VAL A 817 16.65 -35.23 18.59
N ILE A 818 15.38 -35.30 19.00
CA ILE A 818 14.83 -36.50 19.62
C ILE A 818 14.74 -37.63 18.59
N VAL A 819 14.11 -37.36 17.45
CA VAL A 819 13.79 -38.40 16.45
C VAL A 819 15.05 -38.99 15.83
N LYS A 820 16.09 -38.20 15.57
CA LYS A 820 17.36 -38.72 15.01
C LYS A 820 18.01 -39.78 15.91
N GLU A 821 17.91 -39.63 17.23
CA GLU A 821 18.51 -40.54 18.21
C GLU A 821 17.76 -41.86 18.23
N TYR A 822 16.43 -41.81 18.08
CA TYR A 822 15.61 -43.00 17.89
C TYR A 822 15.90 -43.71 16.58
N VAL A 823 16.02 -43.00 15.45
CA VAL A 823 16.36 -43.62 14.16
C VAL A 823 17.72 -44.29 14.24
N LEU A 824 18.74 -43.58 14.71
CA LEU A 824 20.11 -44.11 14.84
C LEU A 824 20.15 -45.35 15.72
N GLY A 825 19.50 -45.29 16.89
CA GLY A 825 19.43 -46.40 17.82
C GLY A 825 18.72 -47.62 17.27
N LEU A 826 17.57 -47.42 16.60
CA LEU A 826 16.80 -48.51 15.99
C LEU A 826 17.52 -49.13 14.79
N GLN A 827 18.22 -48.32 13.98
CA GLN A 827 19.05 -48.82 12.88
C GLN A 827 20.19 -49.70 13.41
N MET A 828 20.85 -49.31 14.50
CA MET A 828 21.88 -50.14 15.14
C MET A 828 21.31 -51.46 15.68
N GLU A 829 20.16 -51.43 16.35
CA GLU A 829 19.52 -52.63 16.89
C GLU A 829 19.05 -53.59 15.77
N LEU A 830 18.53 -53.06 14.65
CA LEU A 830 18.21 -53.86 13.48
C LEU A 830 19.47 -54.46 12.84
N LYS A 831 20.54 -53.66 12.68
CA LYS A 831 21.81 -54.14 12.12
C LYS A 831 22.44 -55.23 12.98
N ARG A 832 22.34 -55.11 14.30
CA ARG A 832 22.79 -56.13 15.27
C ARG A 832 22.04 -57.45 15.10
N ARG A 833 20.74 -57.41 14.79
CA ARG A 833 19.92 -58.62 14.55
C ARG A 833 20.20 -59.28 13.21
N GLU A 834 20.64 -58.51 12.22
CA GLU A 834 21.07 -59.01 10.90
C GLU A 834 22.41 -59.75 10.98
N ILE A 835 23.39 -59.17 11.68
CA ILE A 835 24.73 -59.76 11.83
C ILE A 835 24.62 -60.99 12.73
N ARG A 836 24.96 -62.20 12.24
CA ARG A 836 24.97 -63.44 13.04
C ARG A 836 26.37 -63.99 13.32
N ASP A 837 27.34 -63.64 12.48
CA ASP A 837 28.66 -64.29 12.45
C ASP A 837 29.76 -63.51 13.20
N ASP A 838 29.44 -62.34 13.77
CA ASP A 838 30.38 -61.49 14.52
C ASP A 838 29.83 -61.12 15.92
N PRO A 839 30.14 -61.91 16.96
CA PRO A 839 29.66 -61.67 18.32
C PRO A 839 30.32 -60.45 18.98
N VAL A 840 31.49 -60.00 18.52
CA VAL A 840 32.16 -58.80 19.04
C VAL A 840 31.40 -57.57 18.55
N ARG A 841 31.11 -57.51 17.25
CA ARG A 841 30.34 -56.41 16.66
C ARG A 841 28.91 -56.32 17.19
N GLN A 842 28.29 -57.46 17.50
CA GLN A 842 26.97 -57.47 18.13
C GLN A 842 26.97 -56.82 19.52
N GLN A 843 28.03 -57.04 20.31
CA GLN A 843 28.19 -56.42 21.64
C GLN A 843 28.45 -54.93 21.53
N GLU A 844 29.30 -54.51 20.60
CA GLU A 844 29.57 -53.10 20.31
C GLU A 844 28.31 -52.32 19.93
N LEU A 845 27.53 -52.82 18.97
CA LEU A 845 26.27 -52.16 18.55
C LEU A 845 25.26 -52.06 19.70
N ALA A 846 25.16 -53.10 20.54
CA ALA A 846 24.31 -53.06 21.73
C ALA A 846 24.82 -52.02 22.74
N ALA A 847 26.14 -51.91 22.94
CA ALA A 847 26.76 -50.93 23.82
C ALA A 847 26.52 -49.50 23.32
N TYR A 848 26.72 -49.22 22.03
CA TYR A 848 26.50 -47.91 21.43
C TYR A 848 25.05 -47.46 21.50
N PHE A 849 24.09 -48.38 21.34
CA PHE A 849 22.67 -48.06 21.47
C PHE A 849 22.31 -47.51 22.87
N THR A 850 23.04 -47.89 23.92
CA THR A 850 22.83 -47.37 25.28
C THR A 850 23.25 -45.90 25.48
N HIS A 851 23.91 -45.30 24.49
CA HIS A 851 24.37 -43.89 24.51
C HIS A 851 23.51 -42.98 23.63
N CYS A 852 22.51 -43.52 22.93
CA CYS A 852 21.51 -42.70 22.25
C CYS A 852 20.64 -41.97 23.28
N ASN A 853 20.28 -40.72 23.01
CA ASN A 853 19.46 -39.93 23.93
C ASN A 853 17.97 -40.33 23.86
N LEU A 854 17.62 -41.42 24.56
CA LEU A 854 16.28 -42.01 24.56
C LEU A 854 15.50 -41.63 25.83
N GLN A 855 14.16 -41.63 25.74
CA GLN A 855 13.31 -41.60 26.93
C GLN A 855 13.64 -42.75 27.90
N MET A 856 13.55 -42.48 29.20
CA MET A 856 13.97 -43.39 30.26
C MET A 856 13.44 -44.83 30.13
N PRO A 857 12.16 -45.10 29.76
CA PRO A 857 11.68 -46.46 29.56
C PRO A 857 12.44 -47.22 28.45
N HIS A 858 12.75 -46.54 27.35
CA HIS A 858 13.47 -47.13 26.21
C HIS A 858 14.96 -47.29 26.50
N LEU A 859 15.57 -46.33 27.22
CA LEU A 859 16.96 -46.44 27.68
C LEU A 859 17.15 -47.66 28.59
N ARG A 860 16.22 -47.92 29.52
CA ARG A 860 16.24 -49.10 30.39
C ARG A 860 16.20 -50.40 29.58
N LEU A 861 15.38 -50.46 28.52
CA LEU A 861 15.34 -51.63 27.62
C LEU A 861 16.64 -51.81 26.85
N ALA A 862 17.25 -50.72 26.36
CA ALA A 862 18.54 -50.77 25.69
C ALA A 862 19.65 -51.27 26.61
N LEU A 863 19.73 -50.76 27.85
CA LEU A 863 20.69 -51.19 28.87
C LEU A 863 20.50 -52.67 29.26
N LEU A 864 19.26 -53.12 29.41
CA LEU A 864 18.94 -54.52 29.71
C LEU A 864 19.40 -55.46 28.58
N ASN A 865 19.17 -55.07 27.33
CA ASN A 865 19.61 -55.81 26.15
C ASN A 865 21.14 -55.86 26.07
N ALA A 866 21.83 -54.72 26.19
CA ALA A 866 23.29 -54.66 26.18
C ALA A 866 23.94 -55.50 27.30
N MET A 867 23.39 -55.41 28.52
CA MET A 867 23.81 -56.24 29.65
C MET A 867 23.66 -57.74 29.34
N THR A 868 22.51 -58.15 28.80
CA THR A 868 22.24 -59.56 28.48
C THR A 868 23.17 -60.10 27.40
N VAL A 869 23.44 -59.30 26.35
CA VAL A 869 24.30 -59.68 25.23
C VAL A 869 25.76 -59.82 25.69
N CYS A 870 26.28 -58.85 26.45
CA CYS A 870 27.65 -58.91 26.97
C CYS A 870 27.83 -60.05 27.99
N TYR A 871 26.84 -60.29 28.85
CA TYR A 871 26.89 -61.38 29.82
C TYR A 871 26.92 -62.76 29.14
N LYS A 872 26.10 -62.98 28.10
CA LYS A 872 26.12 -64.22 27.31
C LYS A 872 27.44 -64.46 26.60
N ALA A 873 28.12 -63.39 26.17
CA ALA A 873 29.43 -63.45 25.53
C ALA A 873 30.61 -63.54 26.51
N LYS A 874 30.34 -63.67 27.83
CA LYS A 874 31.35 -63.71 28.91
C LYS A 874 32.17 -62.43 29.07
N ASN A 875 31.69 -61.28 28.60
CA ASN A 875 32.27 -59.96 28.89
C ASN A 875 31.65 -59.39 30.17
N LEU A 876 32.13 -59.90 31.31
CA LEU A 876 31.51 -59.69 32.63
C LEU A 876 31.76 -58.27 33.19
N ALA A 877 32.92 -57.67 32.95
CA ALA A 877 33.23 -56.33 33.45
C ALA A 877 32.40 -55.28 32.70
N THR A 878 32.25 -55.41 31.39
CA THR A 878 31.39 -54.55 30.57
C THR A 878 29.91 -54.74 30.90
N ALA A 879 29.44 -55.98 31.10
CA ALA A 879 28.07 -56.26 31.52
C ALA A 879 27.74 -55.67 32.90
N ALA A 880 28.68 -55.69 33.85
CA ALA A 880 28.52 -55.08 35.18
C ALA A 880 28.33 -53.56 35.10
N ASN A 881 29.01 -52.88 34.18
CA ASN A 881 28.84 -51.45 33.96
C ASN A 881 27.42 -51.10 33.48
N PHE A 882 26.86 -51.88 32.55
CA PHE A 882 25.47 -51.69 32.11
C PHE A 882 24.46 -52.01 33.21
N ALA A 883 24.73 -53.03 34.04
CA ALA A 883 23.91 -53.36 35.20
C ALA A 883 23.89 -52.22 36.24
N ARG A 884 25.05 -51.59 36.52
CA ARG A 884 25.14 -50.39 37.38
C ARG A 884 24.33 -49.22 36.81
N ARG A 885 24.57 -48.87 35.54
CA ARG A 885 23.82 -47.80 34.85
C ARG A 885 22.32 -48.07 34.84
N LEU A 886 21.89 -49.32 34.68
CA LEU A 886 20.47 -49.68 34.74
C LEU A 886 19.89 -49.47 36.14
N LEU A 887 20.60 -49.84 37.20
CA LEU A 887 20.16 -49.64 38.58
C LEU A 887 20.10 -48.16 38.98
N GLU A 888 21.05 -47.35 38.51
CA GLU A 888 21.05 -45.89 38.71
C GLU A 888 19.79 -45.21 38.15
N THR A 889 19.16 -45.79 37.13
CA THR A 889 17.91 -45.25 36.57
C THR A 889 16.66 -45.54 37.40
N ASN A 890 16.75 -46.27 38.52
CA ASN A 890 15.61 -46.72 39.35
C ASN A 890 14.50 -47.42 38.52
N PRO A 891 14.75 -48.62 37.97
CA PRO A 891 13.80 -49.34 37.12
C PRO A 891 12.51 -49.69 37.88
N THR A 892 11.36 -49.37 37.29
CA THR A 892 10.02 -49.61 37.87
C THR A 892 9.58 -51.08 37.83
N VAL A 893 10.18 -51.88 36.93
CA VAL A 893 9.90 -53.31 36.80
C VAL A 893 10.85 -54.10 37.69
N GLU A 894 10.33 -54.68 38.76
CA GLU A 894 11.14 -55.36 39.79
C GLU A 894 12.00 -56.51 39.24
N ASN A 895 11.51 -57.24 38.23
CA ASN A 895 12.26 -58.30 37.54
C ASN A 895 13.53 -57.79 36.84
N GLN A 896 13.49 -56.58 36.25
CA GLN A 896 14.66 -55.98 35.59
C GLN A 896 15.73 -55.60 36.63
N ALA A 897 15.31 -55.05 37.77
CA ALA A 897 16.18 -54.72 38.89
C ALA A 897 16.84 -55.98 39.49
N LYS A 898 16.06 -57.04 39.67
CA LYS A 898 16.54 -58.33 40.19
C LYS A 898 17.58 -58.95 39.26
N MET A 899 17.32 -58.96 37.95
CA MET A 899 18.26 -59.48 36.94
C MET A 899 19.56 -58.68 36.91
N ALA A 900 19.48 -57.34 36.97
CA ALA A 900 20.67 -56.48 37.01
C ALA A 900 21.54 -56.73 38.26
N ARG A 901 20.93 -56.87 39.44
CA ARG A 901 21.64 -57.21 40.69
C ARG A 901 22.32 -58.59 40.62
N GLN A 902 21.65 -59.58 40.02
CA GLN A 902 22.21 -60.92 39.83
C GLN A 902 23.42 -60.91 38.89
N VAL A 903 23.33 -60.20 37.77
CA VAL A 903 24.45 -60.04 36.82
C VAL A 903 25.62 -59.32 37.50
N LEU A 904 25.34 -58.29 38.30
CA LEU A 904 26.36 -57.53 39.03
C LEU A 904 27.08 -58.39 40.08
N GLN A 905 26.33 -59.16 40.88
CA GLN A 905 26.90 -60.12 41.84
C GLN A 905 27.69 -61.25 41.17
N ALA A 906 27.26 -61.71 39.99
CA ALA A 906 27.98 -62.73 39.22
C ALA A 906 29.27 -62.17 38.61
N ALA A 907 29.26 -60.94 38.13
CA ALA A 907 30.43 -60.28 37.56
C ALA A 907 31.46 -59.86 38.61
N GLU A 908 31.04 -59.46 39.83
CA GLU A 908 31.96 -59.15 40.95
C GLU A 908 32.82 -60.33 41.38
N ARG A 909 32.37 -61.57 41.12
CA ARG A 909 33.15 -62.79 41.40
C ARG A 909 34.31 -63.00 40.40
N ASN A 910 34.19 -62.51 39.17
CA ASN A 910 35.20 -62.64 38.09
C ASN A 910 35.07 -61.45 37.11
N MET A 911 35.81 -60.36 37.35
CA MET A 911 35.80 -59.13 36.54
C MET A 911 36.74 -59.22 35.32
N ILE A 912 36.57 -60.22 34.45
CA ILE A 912 37.38 -60.37 33.22
C ILE A 912 36.46 -60.33 32.01
N ASP A 913 36.84 -59.52 31.01
CA ASP A 913 36.19 -59.53 29.69
C ASP A 913 36.92 -60.52 28.78
N ALA A 914 36.16 -61.39 28.10
CA ALA A 914 36.68 -62.44 27.22
C ALA A 914 37.14 -61.91 25.85
N SER A 915 36.63 -60.76 25.41
CA SER A 915 36.96 -60.10 24.14
C SER A 915 37.08 -58.59 24.33
N GLU A 916 38.07 -57.99 23.68
CA GLU A 916 38.25 -56.53 23.66
C GLU A 916 37.24 -55.89 22.70
N LEU A 917 36.49 -54.89 23.19
CA LEU A 917 35.47 -54.17 22.43
C LEU A 917 36.01 -52.78 22.07
N ASN A 918 35.66 -52.25 20.89
CA ASN A 918 35.90 -50.84 20.54
C ASN A 918 34.90 -49.93 21.27
N TYR A 919 34.90 -49.95 22.60
CA TYR A 919 33.95 -49.24 23.44
C TYR A 919 34.62 -48.82 24.75
N ASP A 920 34.69 -47.51 24.96
CA ASP A 920 35.16 -46.92 26.22
C ASP A 920 34.03 -46.07 26.79
N PHE A 921 33.45 -46.53 27.89
CA PHE A 921 32.34 -45.84 28.55
C PHE A 921 32.78 -44.59 29.33
N ARG A 922 34.09 -44.44 29.61
CA ARG A 922 34.62 -43.30 30.37
C ARG A 922 34.88 -42.09 29.49
N ASN A 923 35.16 -42.31 28.20
CA ASN A 923 35.40 -41.25 27.24
C ASN A 923 34.11 -40.93 26.46
N PRO A 924 33.52 -39.73 26.59
CA PRO A 924 32.31 -39.36 25.85
C PRO A 924 32.52 -39.46 24.33
N PHE A 925 31.58 -40.10 23.65
CA PHE A 925 31.59 -40.26 22.20
C PHE A 925 30.20 -40.06 21.59
N VAL A 926 30.17 -39.83 20.27
CA VAL A 926 28.95 -39.83 19.46
C VAL A 926 29.07 -40.94 18.43
N VAL A 927 27.98 -41.62 18.09
CA VAL A 927 28.04 -42.73 17.13
C VAL A 927 27.93 -42.22 15.71
N CYS A 928 28.82 -42.68 14.82
CA CYS A 928 28.75 -42.40 13.40
C CYS A 928 27.47 -42.98 12.77
N GLY A 929 26.67 -42.14 12.13
CA GLY A 929 25.35 -42.52 11.60
C GLY A 929 25.35 -43.59 10.49
N ALA A 930 26.48 -43.82 9.83
CA ALA A 930 26.60 -44.80 8.73
C ALA A 930 27.36 -46.06 9.14
N THR A 931 28.53 -45.89 9.76
CA THR A 931 29.43 -47.01 10.11
C THR A 931 29.16 -47.59 11.49
N TYR A 932 28.40 -46.88 12.34
CA TYR A 932 28.17 -47.21 13.75
C TYR A 932 29.47 -47.40 14.54
N VAL A 933 30.47 -46.58 14.27
CA VAL A 933 31.74 -46.51 15.02
C VAL A 933 31.69 -45.30 15.95
N PRO A 934 32.21 -45.39 17.19
CA PRO A 934 32.25 -44.27 18.12
C PRO A 934 33.24 -43.21 17.64
N ILE A 935 32.79 -41.96 17.67
CA ILE A 935 33.59 -40.77 17.40
C ILE A 935 33.84 -40.10 18.76
N TYR A 936 35.04 -40.26 19.29
CA TYR A 936 35.40 -39.76 20.61
C TYR A 936 35.65 -38.26 20.60
N ARG A 937 35.41 -37.61 21.75
CA ARG A 937 35.62 -36.17 21.91
C ARG A 937 37.05 -35.77 21.51
N GLY A 938 37.16 -34.87 20.52
CA GLY A 938 38.44 -34.40 19.97
C GLY A 938 38.82 -35.02 18.61
N GLN A 939 38.13 -36.07 18.16
CA GLN A 939 38.26 -36.57 16.79
C GLN A 939 37.53 -35.66 15.81
N LYS A 940 38.02 -35.59 14.57
CA LYS A 940 37.35 -34.85 13.49
C LYS A 940 36.07 -35.57 13.08
N ASP A 941 34.98 -34.83 12.95
CA ASP A 941 33.69 -35.33 12.53
C ASP A 941 32.99 -34.36 11.56
N VAL A 942 32.07 -34.89 10.77
CA VAL A 942 31.25 -34.13 9.83
C VAL A 942 29.79 -34.33 10.19
N SER A 943 29.00 -33.26 10.23
CA SER A 943 27.58 -33.31 10.57
C SER A 943 26.67 -33.24 9.33
N CYS A 944 25.54 -33.92 9.40
CA CYS A 944 24.44 -33.68 8.47
C CYS A 944 23.80 -32.31 8.75
N PRO A 945 23.66 -31.41 7.75
CA PRO A 945 23.07 -30.07 7.95
C PRO A 945 21.59 -30.10 8.34
N TYR A 946 20.87 -31.18 8.02
CA TYR A 946 19.46 -31.33 8.37
C TYR A 946 19.26 -31.93 9.77
N CYS A 947 19.56 -33.21 9.95
CA CYS A 947 19.30 -33.90 11.21
C CYS A 947 20.39 -33.72 12.27
N SER A 948 21.51 -33.06 11.95
CA SER A 948 22.64 -32.87 12.87
C SER A 948 23.24 -34.17 13.44
N SER A 949 23.08 -35.30 12.74
CA SER A 949 23.78 -36.55 13.05
C SER A 949 25.26 -36.43 12.66
N ARG A 950 26.15 -37.06 13.43
CA ARG A 950 27.60 -37.00 13.21
C ARG A 950 28.10 -38.20 12.41
N PHE A 951 29.10 -37.97 11.59
CA PHE A 951 29.70 -38.95 10.70
C PHE A 951 31.24 -38.83 10.73
N VAL A 952 31.91 -39.92 10.43
CA VAL A 952 33.37 -39.90 10.21
C VAL A 952 33.67 -39.17 8.89
N PRO A 953 34.82 -38.48 8.76
CA PRO A 953 35.14 -37.68 7.57
C PRO A 953 35.10 -38.44 6.24
N SER A 954 35.32 -39.77 6.24
CA SER A 954 35.21 -40.59 5.01
C SER A 954 33.79 -40.68 4.43
N GLN A 955 32.77 -40.22 5.15
CA GLN A 955 31.38 -40.20 4.71
C GLN A 955 30.92 -38.82 4.23
N GLU A 956 31.82 -37.83 4.20
CA GLU A 956 31.52 -36.51 3.65
C GLU A 956 31.12 -36.60 2.18
N GLY A 957 30.07 -35.87 1.78
CA GLY A 957 29.53 -35.89 0.42
C GLY A 957 28.60 -37.07 0.12
N GLN A 958 28.45 -38.03 1.04
CA GLN A 958 27.47 -39.13 0.89
C GLN A 958 26.10 -38.75 1.44
N LEU A 959 25.08 -39.52 1.03
CA LEU A 959 23.73 -39.36 1.56
C LEU A 959 23.67 -39.77 3.05
N CYS A 960 23.02 -38.95 3.87
CA CYS A 960 22.86 -39.22 5.28
C CYS A 960 21.96 -40.44 5.51
N THR A 961 22.53 -41.53 6.02
CA THR A 961 21.83 -42.79 6.33
C THR A 961 20.77 -42.69 7.43
N VAL A 962 20.81 -41.61 8.24
CA VAL A 962 19.87 -41.40 9.35
C VAL A 962 18.59 -40.70 8.87
N CYS A 963 18.71 -39.61 8.10
CA CYS A 963 17.52 -38.89 7.60
C CYS A 963 17.08 -39.32 6.20
N ASP A 964 17.97 -39.94 5.43
CA ASP A 964 17.75 -40.38 4.04
C ASP A 964 17.43 -39.26 3.03
N LEU A 965 17.69 -38.00 3.39
CA LEU A 965 17.35 -36.82 2.57
C LEU A 965 18.58 -35.97 2.20
N ALA A 966 19.37 -35.58 3.20
CA ALA A 966 20.44 -34.61 3.08
C ALA A 966 21.81 -35.24 2.86
N VAL A 967 22.71 -34.48 2.24
CA VAL A 967 24.12 -34.88 2.06
C VAL A 967 24.95 -34.45 3.28
N VAL A 968 25.77 -35.38 3.78
CA VAL A 968 26.65 -35.14 4.92
C VAL A 968 27.71 -34.10 4.55
N GLY A 969 27.85 -33.05 5.37
CA GLY A 969 28.82 -31.97 5.15
C GLY A 969 28.41 -30.95 4.07
N ALA A 970 27.19 -31.00 3.54
CA ALA A 970 26.72 -29.98 2.60
C ALA A 970 26.58 -28.60 3.27
N ASP A 971 26.94 -27.55 2.53
CA ASP A 971 26.75 -26.16 2.95
C ASP A 971 25.26 -25.79 2.89
N ALA A 972 24.69 -25.35 4.02
CA ALA A 972 23.26 -25.13 4.16
C ALA A 972 22.94 -24.05 5.20
N SER A 973 21.91 -23.24 4.94
CA SER A 973 21.55 -22.11 5.81
C SER A 973 20.81 -22.49 7.10
N GLY A 974 20.28 -23.70 7.19
CA GLY A 974 19.47 -24.19 8.30
C GLY A 974 17.95 -24.20 8.01
N LEU A 975 17.20 -24.83 8.90
CA LEU A 975 15.75 -25.04 8.79
C LEU A 975 14.97 -23.73 8.77
N LEU A 976 14.18 -23.53 7.71
CA LEU A 976 13.23 -22.43 7.56
C LEU A 976 11.80 -22.98 7.46
N CYS A 977 11.07 -22.95 8.57
CA CYS A 977 9.70 -23.47 8.69
C CYS A 977 8.70 -22.44 9.25
N SER A 978 9.10 -21.18 9.45
CA SER A 978 8.20 -20.11 9.89
C SER A 978 8.46 -18.80 9.16
N PRO A 979 7.41 -18.04 8.78
CA PRO A 979 7.57 -16.68 8.28
C PRO A 979 8.34 -15.77 9.25
N SER A 980 8.24 -16.01 10.57
CA SER A 980 8.91 -15.23 11.61
C SER A 980 10.46 -15.34 11.61
N GLN A 981 11.00 -16.29 10.84
CA GLN A 981 12.44 -16.48 10.64
C GLN A 981 12.98 -15.62 9.49
N VAL A 982 12.12 -15.16 8.58
CA VAL A 982 12.48 -14.29 7.46
C VAL A 982 12.45 -12.85 7.97
N ARG A 983 13.58 -12.14 7.85
CA ARG A 983 13.71 -10.72 8.22
C ARG A 983 13.84 -9.86 6.98
#